data_AF-A0A137QGA1-F1
#
_entry.id   AF-A0A137QGA1-F1
#
_cell.length_a   1.000
_cell.length_b   1.000
_cell.length_c   1.000
_cell.angle_alpha   90.00
_cell.angle_beta   90.00
_cell.angle_gamma   90.00
#
_symmetry.space_group_name_H-M   'P 1'
#
loop_
_entity.id
_entity.type
_entity.pdbx_description
1 polymer ?
#
loop_
_entity_poly.entity_id
_entity_poly.type
_entity_poly.pdbx_seq_one_letter_code
_entity_poly.pdbx_strand_id
1 'polypeptide(L)'
;MSDLANSSPTIGLFKGAHNFLLNNPTIVANYTNQNETNAIQLLVNFSLPGAEFDSSERDPPPRCPPGAHLDIIQDLQLWVHNLLRETSLRWVSGLAGVGKTAIMQTFSELEAASEESILGATLFFSTANKRNDLQRVFVTIAYQLVIKYLPYRKYVVKMILHDPKVVQKSMAEQFKRFILKPVVVEKLFEGLHETILIILDGLDKCKGDRRQQEIASLIRQMTTQHPTSPLIWLIASCPEPHIKTVFTQVGATREPPVSLKLDQTPSDVECDSHDKLQTNREANLPSISPSVDHHKPSVPPPVTLTTPPSLIDFPSTSKAQERRHPTDTVVDIPSEHHRGRGSRVISTKGLEKNEKEVGAELIGRLLHDNRRPRPLSDDDIDSDVSSESSDDRAPITNSQLNQGTSSTRATLPTTKPPLMESNFTSTLVGSALGRQIQSGVEIIQDKTVDTTERLANLRAKMEGAGVHYYLLPSGDAHGTEYVAASDKRLEFITGFTGVKGDAIITRDSTYLVTTPQHWARAEAGTNKNWAIIQVGIGRDDSRNSGHKDWIEFLLTLLSKGQQIGLDARFISHENAAFLNSKLIGLDCKFHFPSQNLVDLVWKNKPERPRGLVYVHTIEYTGRDASFKLRKLREWIKAQPPAHMQRTEDLPHSKCTSESWTLNLRGVDMPFNPFFHAYLFIGLDKAILFLQSVKVNEVVANYLEKMNVERRNYADLWSFLRKREWGEGKLLIPPSTSYAISLMLTHFRYALAPNRVEYMMALKNDTELEGLRKAYIRDGAAFVQFIAWLEKKLGSRFDISEWEAACKLIKFREKQKGFVGLACETVSASGPSAVIPRYTPMKHSARMIDRETPYINASGGAYKVGSCSTTRTLHFGKPTPDQREAYTRILQSHIAIDNAVFPDGTSGHQLDTLAKTALWKDGLSYSLGTGYESGSFSTARDWGRGSNSSAPLEAGQLFTNEIGFYLTGKWGIQIESTLVVKSILMKHDYNGNGLLGFERLTCVPIQTRMVKEAMLTNGEKSWFKAHNQKCLDILSPHLEHDKVALKWLRREAGRAIGVGWPWG
;
A
#
# COMPACT_ATOMS: atom_id res chain seq x y z
N MET A 1 -4.38 -7.02 49.63
CA MET A 1 -3.12 -7.11 50.40
C MET A 1 -2.00 -6.90 49.38
N SER A 2 -1.62 -5.63 49.14
CA SER A 2 -0.48 -4.90 49.76
C SER A 2 0.85 -5.41 49.16
N ASP A 3 1.62 -4.67 48.35
CA ASP A 3 2.01 -3.27 48.49
C ASP A 3 2.33 -2.58 47.16
N LEU A 4 1.98 -1.30 47.09
CA LEU A 4 2.33 -0.31 46.06
C LEU A 4 2.79 0.93 46.82
N ALA A 5 4.09 1.24 46.82
CA ALA A 5 4.64 2.61 46.95
C ALA A 5 6.18 2.56 47.05
N ASN A 6 6.86 3.04 46.01
CA ASN A 6 8.20 3.61 46.15
C ASN A 6 8.26 4.90 45.31
N SER A 7 7.72 5.98 45.88
CA SER A 7 8.01 7.35 45.47
C SER A 7 9.32 7.81 46.10
N SER A 8 10.10 8.57 45.34
CA SER A 8 11.37 9.18 45.76
C SER A 8 11.13 10.29 46.79
N PRO A 9 12.04 10.52 47.77
CA PRO A 9 11.80 11.48 48.84
C PRO A 9 12.08 12.89 48.31
N THR A 10 11.02 13.65 48.04
CA THR A 10 11.11 15.11 48.02
C THR A 10 11.22 15.56 49.47
N ILE A 11 12.33 16.20 49.84
CA ILE A 11 12.54 16.78 51.17
C ILE A 11 11.56 17.96 51.30
N GLY A 12 10.47 17.78 52.05
CA GLY A 12 9.47 18.82 52.28
C GLY A 12 10.01 19.95 53.18
N LEU A 13 9.42 21.15 53.02
CA LEU A 13 9.84 22.42 53.63
C LEU A 13 9.95 22.42 55.17
N PHE A 14 9.33 21.47 55.86
CA PHE A 14 9.23 21.41 57.32
C PHE A 14 9.65 20.05 57.90
N LYS A 15 10.72 19.45 57.37
CA LYS A 15 11.18 18.14 57.86
C LYS A 15 11.71 18.24 59.29
N GLY A 16 10.98 17.68 60.25
CA GLY A 16 11.33 17.64 61.68
C GLY A 16 10.68 18.71 62.55
N ALA A 17 9.85 19.58 61.99
CA ALA A 17 9.15 20.61 62.76
C ALA A 17 7.95 20.02 63.52
N HIS A 18 7.78 20.42 64.78
CA HIS A 18 6.65 20.05 65.65
C HIS A 18 6.26 21.24 66.53
N ASN A 19 5.01 21.29 67.01
CA ASN A 19 4.43 22.34 67.86
C ASN A 19 4.45 23.77 67.31
N PHE A 20 3.87 24.01 66.12
CA PHE A 20 3.57 25.37 65.68
C PHE A 20 2.22 25.45 64.96
N LEU A 21 1.58 26.62 65.03
CA LEU A 21 0.29 26.92 64.41
C LEU A 21 0.48 28.07 63.41
N LEU A 22 0.05 27.90 62.16
CA LEU A 22 0.05 28.96 61.16
C LEU A 22 -1.39 29.28 60.75
N ASN A 23 -1.83 30.51 61.01
CA ASN A 23 -3.15 31.00 60.59
C ASN A 23 -3.02 31.84 59.30
N ASN A 24 -3.67 31.41 58.23
CA ASN A 24 -3.65 32.01 56.89
C ASN A 24 -2.26 32.25 56.25
N PRO A 25 -1.29 31.31 56.31
CA PRO A 25 -0.03 31.51 55.63
C PRO A 25 -0.19 31.31 54.11
N THR A 26 0.42 32.21 53.31
CA THR A 26 0.75 31.90 51.91
C THR A 26 2.23 31.57 51.86
N ILE A 27 2.58 30.30 51.64
CA ILE A 27 3.97 29.83 51.64
C ILE A 27 4.40 29.63 50.19
N VAL A 28 5.35 30.46 49.73
CA VAL A 28 5.95 30.34 48.39
C VAL A 28 7.35 29.75 48.53
N ALA A 29 7.54 28.53 48.04
CA ALA A 29 8.84 27.86 48.02
C ALA A 29 9.56 28.15 46.69
N ASN A 30 10.47 29.12 46.69
CA ASN A 30 11.36 29.36 45.56
C ASN A 30 12.60 28.44 45.67
N TYR A 31 12.58 27.32 44.94
CA TYR A 31 13.77 26.50 44.75
C TYR A 31 14.67 27.17 43.70
N THR A 32 15.59 28.04 44.12
CA THR A 32 16.67 28.48 43.24
C THR A 32 17.62 27.30 43.02
N ASN A 33 17.57 26.72 41.82
CA ASN A 33 18.25 25.47 41.47
C ASN A 33 19.76 25.68 41.21
N GLN A 34 20.48 26.31 42.15
CA GLN A 34 21.92 26.62 42.01
C GLN A 34 22.76 25.38 41.65
N ASN A 35 22.38 24.20 42.15
CA ASN A 35 23.03 22.93 41.83
C ASN A 35 22.84 22.49 40.38
N GLU A 36 21.67 22.74 39.79
CA GLU A 36 21.42 22.48 38.37
C GLU A 36 22.23 23.47 37.50
N THR A 37 22.23 24.75 37.86
CA THR A 37 23.03 25.77 37.17
C THR A 37 24.53 25.43 37.22
N ASN A 38 25.06 25.01 38.37
CA ASN A 38 26.46 24.62 38.51
C ASN A 38 26.82 23.38 37.68
N ALA A 39 25.94 22.37 37.63
CA ALA A 39 26.16 21.17 36.83
C ALA A 39 26.12 21.46 35.32
N ILE A 40 25.18 22.30 34.87
CA ILE A 40 25.10 22.73 33.46
C ILE A 40 26.32 23.60 33.12
N GLN A 41 26.73 24.51 34.00
CA GLN A 41 27.92 25.34 33.80
C GLN A 41 29.19 24.49 33.68
N LEU A 42 29.29 23.40 34.44
CA LEU A 42 30.40 22.46 34.29
C LEU A 42 30.40 21.77 32.92
N LEU A 43 29.23 21.41 32.37
CA LEU A 43 29.15 20.88 31.00
C LEU A 43 29.56 21.93 29.96
N VAL A 44 29.13 23.18 30.12
CA VAL A 44 29.52 24.31 29.23
C VAL A 44 31.03 24.51 29.24
N ASN A 45 31.66 24.49 30.41
CA ASN A 45 33.11 24.73 30.53
C ASN A 45 33.95 23.62 29.87
N PHE A 46 33.41 22.40 29.77
CA PHE A 46 34.08 21.23 29.23
C PHE A 46 33.54 20.80 27.85
N SER A 47 32.58 21.52 27.26
CA SER A 47 32.13 21.29 25.89
C SER A 47 33.13 21.88 24.87
N LEU A 48 32.93 21.54 23.59
CA LEU A 48 33.64 22.12 22.46
C LEU A 48 32.90 23.39 22.03
N PRO A 49 33.44 24.60 22.33
CA PRO A 49 32.79 25.83 21.92
C PRO A 49 32.75 25.91 20.39
N GLY A 50 31.59 26.33 19.88
CA GLY A 50 31.36 26.57 18.47
C GLY A 50 31.30 25.35 17.57
N ALA A 51 31.18 24.15 18.14
CA ALA A 51 31.03 22.91 17.37
C ALA A 51 29.59 22.72 16.86
N GLU A 52 28.61 23.40 17.45
CA GLU A 52 27.21 23.34 17.07
C GLU A 52 26.95 23.92 15.68
N PHE A 53 25.89 23.46 15.01
CA PHE A 53 25.51 23.94 13.67
C PHE A 53 25.08 25.41 13.66
N ASP A 54 24.55 25.91 14.78
CA ASP A 54 23.99 27.25 15.01
C ASP A 54 24.92 28.18 15.80
N SER A 55 26.20 27.83 15.92
CA SER A 55 27.18 28.70 16.56
C SER A 55 27.49 29.95 15.74
N SER A 56 27.62 31.10 16.42
CA SER A 56 28.12 32.35 15.84
C SER A 56 29.51 32.24 15.20
N GLU A 57 30.36 31.30 15.65
CA GLU A 57 31.67 31.03 15.04
C GLU A 57 31.56 30.40 13.63
N ARG A 58 30.35 30.06 13.21
CA ARG A 58 30.04 29.46 11.92
C ARG A 58 29.14 30.35 11.08
N ASP A 59 28.99 31.63 11.40
CA ASP A 59 28.22 32.59 10.60
C ASP A 59 29.17 33.43 9.71
N PRO A 60 29.04 33.40 8.37
CA PRO A 60 28.09 32.62 7.58
C PRO A 60 28.48 31.14 7.47
N PRO A 61 27.50 30.22 7.51
CA PRO A 61 27.78 28.79 7.51
C PRO A 61 28.10 28.27 6.10
N PRO A 62 28.95 27.23 5.97
CA PRO A 62 29.18 26.59 4.69
C PRO A 62 27.89 25.89 4.27
N ARG A 63 27.17 26.44 3.29
CA ARG A 63 25.91 25.88 2.77
C ARG A 63 26.13 25.27 1.39
N CYS A 64 25.31 24.28 1.06
CA CYS A 64 25.21 23.83 -0.33
C CYS A 64 24.63 24.98 -1.17
N PRO A 65 25.19 25.27 -2.35
CA PRO A 65 24.55 26.15 -3.32
C PRO A 65 23.13 25.67 -3.62
N PRO A 66 22.17 26.57 -3.92
CA PRO A 66 20.81 26.17 -4.28
C PRO A 66 20.81 25.14 -5.42
N GLY A 67 20.23 23.96 -5.17
CA GLY A 67 20.18 22.87 -6.15
C GLY A 67 21.32 21.85 -6.09
N ALA A 68 22.41 22.13 -5.37
CA ALA A 68 23.54 21.21 -5.25
C ALA A 68 23.29 20.10 -4.20
N HIS A 69 23.70 18.87 -4.51
CA HIS A 69 23.62 17.70 -3.61
C HIS A 69 22.22 17.42 -3.02
N LEU A 70 21.14 17.92 -3.65
CA LEU A 70 19.76 17.70 -3.20
C LEU A 70 19.43 16.21 -3.07
N ASP A 71 19.94 15.38 -3.97
CA ASP A 71 19.74 13.93 -3.94
C ASP A 71 20.29 13.30 -2.64
N ILE A 72 21.44 13.79 -2.17
CA ILE A 72 22.09 13.30 -0.95
C ILE A 72 21.37 13.82 0.30
N ILE A 73 21.01 15.10 0.31
CA ILE A 73 20.25 15.70 1.42
C ILE A 73 18.89 14.99 1.55
N GLN A 74 18.18 14.75 0.45
CA GLN A 74 16.92 14.00 0.44
C GLN A 74 17.10 12.55 0.90
N ASP A 75 18.16 11.87 0.47
CA ASP A 75 18.48 10.51 0.93
C ASP A 75 18.75 10.46 2.44
N LEU A 76 19.44 11.47 2.99
CA LEU A 76 19.66 11.61 4.42
C LEU A 76 18.35 11.88 5.17
N GLN A 77 17.51 12.78 4.67
CA GLN A 77 16.18 13.07 5.24
C GLN A 77 15.28 11.82 5.25
N LEU A 78 15.26 11.07 4.15
CA LEU A 78 14.51 9.82 4.06
C LEU A 78 15.01 8.79 5.09
N TRP A 79 16.32 8.71 5.32
CA TRP A 79 16.88 7.76 6.29
C TRP A 79 16.61 8.16 7.74
N VAL A 80 16.81 9.42 8.13
CA VAL A 80 16.61 9.83 9.53
C VAL A 80 15.14 9.74 9.97
N HIS A 81 14.20 10.00 9.07
CA HIS A 81 12.75 9.94 9.33
C HIS A 81 12.12 8.56 9.07
N ASN A 82 12.92 7.58 8.62
CA ASN A 82 12.46 6.21 8.46
C ASN A 82 12.43 5.48 9.82
N LEU A 83 11.23 5.20 10.35
CA LEU A 83 11.05 4.41 11.58
C LEU A 83 11.32 2.91 11.41
N LEU A 84 11.44 2.42 10.16
CA LEU A 84 11.78 1.04 9.83
C LEU A 84 13.24 0.91 9.35
N ARG A 85 14.07 1.93 9.55
CA ARG A 85 15.49 1.88 9.21
C ARG A 85 16.14 0.63 9.80
N GLU A 86 16.86 -0.11 8.97
CA GLU A 86 17.60 -1.31 9.42
C GLU A 86 18.87 -0.93 10.20
N THR A 87 19.30 0.33 10.09
CA THR A 87 20.54 0.86 10.66
C THR A 87 20.27 2.12 11.48
N SER A 88 20.91 2.25 12.64
CA SER A 88 20.92 3.45 13.48
C SER A 88 22.22 4.26 13.36
N LEU A 89 23.08 3.89 12.41
CA LEU A 89 24.35 4.55 12.10
C LEU A 89 24.53 4.63 10.58
N ARG A 90 24.75 5.84 10.05
CA ARG A 90 25.06 6.08 8.65
C ARG A 90 26.35 6.88 8.50
N TRP A 91 27.21 6.44 7.59
CA TRP A 91 28.50 7.08 7.30
C TRP A 91 28.50 7.71 5.91
N VAL A 92 28.78 9.01 5.87
CA VAL A 92 28.99 9.80 4.64
C VAL A 92 30.48 10.01 4.43
N SER A 93 31.02 9.34 3.43
CA SER A 93 32.44 9.31 3.13
C SER A 93 32.74 10.03 1.81
N GLY A 94 33.89 10.72 1.75
CA GLY A 94 34.34 11.39 0.53
C GLY A 94 35.67 12.10 0.73
N LEU A 95 36.40 12.40 -0.34
CA LEU A 95 37.69 13.11 -0.26
C LEU A 95 37.53 14.54 0.31
N ALA A 96 38.63 15.17 0.71
CA ALA A 96 38.60 16.58 1.08
C ALA A 96 38.07 17.45 -0.07
N GLY A 97 37.30 18.50 0.23
CA GLY A 97 36.76 19.43 -0.77
C GLY A 97 35.46 19.03 -1.46
N VAL A 98 34.93 17.80 -1.27
CA VAL A 98 33.69 17.33 -1.95
C VAL A 98 32.37 17.85 -1.33
N GLY A 99 32.42 18.87 -0.48
CA GLY A 99 31.22 19.48 0.10
C GLY A 99 30.56 18.75 1.30
N LYS A 100 31.23 17.77 1.93
CA LYS A 100 30.69 17.04 3.12
C LYS A 100 30.14 17.96 4.21
N THR A 101 30.96 18.92 4.67
CA THR A 101 30.59 19.88 5.72
C THR A 101 29.41 20.76 5.28
N ALA A 102 29.35 21.15 4.00
CA ALA A 102 28.26 21.93 3.46
C ALA A 102 26.94 21.14 3.41
N ILE A 103 27.00 19.85 3.06
CA ILE A 103 25.86 18.92 3.12
C ILE A 103 25.39 18.76 4.56
N MET A 104 26.30 18.46 5.50
CA MET A 104 25.96 18.27 6.90
C MET A 104 25.37 19.54 7.53
N GLN A 105 25.88 20.71 7.17
CA GLN A 105 25.38 21.99 7.65
C GLN A 105 23.98 22.28 7.10
N THR A 106 23.79 22.19 5.78
CA THR A 106 22.49 22.42 5.13
C THR A 106 21.44 21.45 5.67
N PHE A 107 21.81 20.19 5.84
CA PHE A 107 20.95 19.17 6.43
C PHE A 107 20.60 19.49 7.90
N SER A 108 21.58 19.91 8.71
CA SER A 108 21.33 20.29 10.10
C SER A 108 20.38 21.49 10.22
N GLU A 109 20.53 22.51 9.37
CA GLU A 109 19.64 23.67 9.34
C GLU A 109 18.22 23.29 8.91
N LEU A 110 18.08 22.43 7.90
CA LEU A 110 16.77 21.91 7.45
C LEU A 110 16.07 21.09 8.53
N GLU A 111 16.81 20.23 9.22
CA GLU A 111 16.26 19.43 10.33
C GLU A 111 15.92 20.29 11.55
N ALA A 112 16.72 21.32 11.85
CA ALA A 112 16.44 22.25 12.94
C ALA A 112 15.22 23.15 12.67
N ALA A 113 14.97 23.53 11.42
CA ALA A 113 13.83 24.35 11.02
C ALA A 113 12.51 23.57 10.89
N SER A 114 12.55 22.23 10.98
CA SER A 114 11.37 21.36 10.88
C SER A 114 10.52 21.39 12.16
N GLU A 115 9.19 21.43 12.01
CA GLU A 115 8.24 21.26 13.14
C GLU A 115 8.36 19.87 13.81
N GLU A 116 8.89 18.88 13.08
CA GLU A 116 9.16 17.52 13.57
C GLU A 116 10.65 17.29 13.83
N SER A 117 11.40 18.32 14.25
CA SER A 117 12.85 18.21 14.43
C SER A 117 13.22 17.08 15.40
N ILE A 118 13.94 16.10 14.88
CA ILE A 118 14.56 15.02 15.66
C ILE A 118 16.01 15.35 16.04
N LEU A 119 16.49 16.55 15.72
CA LEU A 119 17.88 16.93 15.90
C LEU A 119 18.23 17.04 17.38
N GLY A 120 18.96 16.05 17.89
CA GLY A 120 19.44 16.01 19.28
C GLY A 120 20.69 16.86 19.47
N ALA A 121 21.78 16.48 18.81
CA ALA A 121 23.06 17.17 18.94
C ALA A 121 23.85 17.22 17.61
N THR A 122 24.65 18.26 17.44
CA THR A 122 25.54 18.44 16.29
C THR A 122 26.95 18.81 16.72
N LEU A 123 27.96 18.24 16.07
CA LEU A 123 29.36 18.58 16.28
C LEU A 123 30.08 18.64 14.93
N PHE A 124 30.63 19.80 14.61
CA PHE A 124 31.40 20.04 13.41
C PHE A 124 32.85 20.33 13.79
N PHE A 125 33.71 19.36 13.52
CA PHE A 125 35.12 19.44 13.86
C PHE A 125 35.88 20.32 12.85
N SER A 126 36.83 21.10 13.35
CA SER A 126 37.64 21.99 12.53
C SER A 126 39.03 22.16 13.13
N THR A 127 40.06 21.83 12.35
CA THR A 127 41.45 22.03 12.75
C THR A 127 41.80 23.51 12.82
N ALA A 128 41.36 24.31 11.84
CA ALA A 128 41.62 25.75 11.76
C ALA A 128 41.04 26.51 12.97
N ASN A 129 39.84 26.13 13.40
CA ASN A 129 39.15 26.76 14.52
C ASN A 129 39.41 26.07 15.87
N LYS A 130 40.43 25.20 15.97
CA LYS A 130 40.78 24.45 17.20
C LYS A 130 39.62 23.61 17.80
N ARG A 131 38.64 23.22 16.99
CA ARG A 131 37.50 22.35 17.34
C ARG A 131 37.84 20.89 17.05
N ASN A 132 38.91 20.37 17.66
CA ASN A 132 39.47 19.06 17.35
C ASN A 132 39.86 18.21 18.59
N ASP A 133 39.38 18.60 19.77
CA ASP A 133 39.59 17.88 21.03
C ASP A 133 38.54 16.77 21.23
N LEU A 134 38.96 15.53 20.97
CA LEU A 134 38.10 14.34 21.06
C LEU A 134 37.64 14.02 22.49
N GLN A 135 38.33 14.49 23.54
CA GLN A 135 37.94 14.21 24.93
C GLN A 135 36.66 14.93 25.36
N ARG A 136 36.22 15.92 24.57
CA ARG A 136 35.05 16.76 24.88
C ARG A 136 33.80 16.37 24.10
N VAL A 137 33.89 15.39 23.20
CA VAL A 137 32.78 15.01 22.28
C VAL A 137 31.53 14.61 23.05
N PHE A 138 31.63 13.66 23.99
CA PHE A 138 30.46 13.17 24.73
C PHE A 138 29.95 14.17 25.76
N VAL A 139 30.82 15.03 26.30
CA VAL A 139 30.41 16.16 27.15
C VAL A 139 29.59 17.18 26.34
N THR A 140 30.01 17.47 25.12
CA THR A 140 29.31 18.41 24.21
C THR A 140 27.95 17.87 23.78
N ILE A 141 27.86 16.57 23.44
CA ILE A 141 26.58 15.91 23.17
C ILE A 141 25.69 15.96 24.41
N ALA A 142 26.23 15.63 25.58
CA ALA A 142 25.47 15.67 26.84
C ALA A 142 24.93 17.06 27.13
N TYR A 143 25.72 18.11 26.95
CA TYR A 143 25.28 19.50 27.09
C TYR A 143 24.06 19.80 26.19
N GLN A 144 24.15 19.53 24.89
CA GLN A 144 23.06 19.79 23.94
C GLN A 144 21.79 19.01 24.30
N LEU A 145 21.92 17.74 24.70
CA LEU A 145 20.77 16.92 25.13
C LEU A 145 20.17 17.40 26.46
N VAL A 146 20.98 17.90 27.40
CA VAL A 146 20.51 18.47 28.67
C VAL A 146 19.64 19.70 28.43
N ILE A 147 19.97 20.53 27.45
CA ILE A 147 19.15 21.70 27.11
C ILE A 147 17.79 21.26 26.55
N LYS A 148 17.74 20.20 25.75
CA LYS A 148 16.53 19.76 25.03
C LYS A 148 15.61 18.84 25.85
N TYR A 149 16.15 17.93 26.66
CA TYR A 149 15.37 16.83 27.26
C TYR A 149 15.39 16.88 28.79
N LEU A 150 14.24 17.19 29.40
CA LEU A 150 14.10 17.35 30.86
C LEU A 150 14.41 16.07 31.67
N PRO A 151 13.98 14.85 31.29
CA PRO A 151 14.34 13.62 32.01
C PRO A 151 15.85 13.36 32.00
N TYR A 152 16.49 13.58 30.85
CA TYR A 152 17.93 13.47 30.68
C TYR A 152 18.69 14.52 31.50
N ARG A 153 18.21 15.77 31.52
CA ARG A 153 18.74 16.84 32.37
C ARG A 153 18.79 16.43 33.83
N LYS A 154 17.68 15.93 34.38
CA LYS A 154 17.61 15.49 35.79
C LYS A 154 18.63 14.39 36.09
N TYR A 155 18.80 13.44 35.17
CA TYR A 155 19.78 12.37 35.32
C TYR A 155 21.22 12.88 35.32
N VAL A 156 21.58 13.72 34.33
CA VAL A 156 22.94 14.22 34.18
C VAL A 156 23.32 15.14 35.35
N VAL A 157 22.41 16.02 35.78
CA VAL A 157 22.63 16.89 36.94
C VAL A 157 22.90 16.04 38.19
N LYS A 158 22.06 15.03 38.46
CA LYS A 158 22.27 14.11 39.60
C LYS A 158 23.61 13.38 39.51
N MET A 159 23.99 12.96 38.31
CA MET A 159 25.26 12.28 38.07
C MET A 159 26.46 13.18 38.33
N ILE A 160 26.44 14.42 37.81
CA ILE A 160 27.53 15.40 38.00
C ILE A 160 27.65 15.80 39.46
N LEU A 161 26.54 15.98 40.17
CA LEU A 161 26.56 16.29 41.61
C LEU A 161 27.22 15.17 42.44
N HIS A 162 27.04 13.92 42.03
CA HIS A 162 27.69 12.77 42.68
C HIS A 162 29.15 12.60 42.27
N ASP A 163 29.49 12.88 41.02
CA ASP A 163 30.85 12.74 40.48
C ASP A 163 31.17 13.88 39.49
N PRO A 164 31.63 15.05 40.00
CA PRO A 164 31.94 16.19 39.16
C PRO A 164 33.07 15.92 38.16
N LYS A 165 33.95 14.95 38.46
CA LYS A 165 35.07 14.58 37.59
C LYS A 165 34.64 13.72 36.40
N VAL A 166 33.36 13.36 36.27
CA VAL A 166 32.84 12.58 35.13
C VAL A 166 33.18 13.22 33.78
N VAL A 167 33.23 14.56 33.70
CA VAL A 167 33.60 15.32 32.48
C VAL A 167 35.08 15.23 32.13
N GLN A 168 35.93 14.70 33.01
CA GLN A 168 37.38 14.52 32.84
C GLN A 168 37.78 13.04 32.71
N LYS A 169 36.81 12.11 32.78
CA LYS A 169 37.10 10.68 32.64
C LYS A 169 37.42 10.31 31.20
N SER A 170 37.88 9.07 31.00
CA SER A 170 38.14 8.54 29.66
C SER A 170 36.90 8.61 28.77
N MET A 171 37.10 8.73 27.45
CA MET A 171 36.01 8.79 26.46
C MET A 171 35.05 7.60 26.58
N ALA A 172 35.56 6.38 26.80
CA ALA A 172 34.71 5.20 27.00
C ALA A 172 33.82 5.32 28.25
N GLU A 173 34.33 5.84 29.37
CA GLU A 173 33.54 6.05 30.58
C GLU A 173 32.56 7.21 30.42
N GLN A 174 32.95 8.28 29.74
CA GLN A 174 32.04 9.37 29.37
C GLN A 174 30.90 8.86 28.48
N PHE A 175 31.20 8.10 27.42
CA PHE A 175 30.18 7.48 26.55
C PHE A 175 29.23 6.59 27.34
N LYS A 176 29.77 5.73 28.21
CA LYS A 176 28.98 4.87 29.06
C LYS A 176 28.02 5.66 29.96
N ARG A 177 28.49 6.75 30.56
CA ARG A 177 27.75 7.54 31.55
C ARG A 177 26.76 8.52 30.92
N PHE A 178 27.14 9.21 29.85
CA PHE A 178 26.31 10.21 29.19
C PHE A 178 25.40 9.63 28.11
N ILE A 179 25.77 8.51 27.47
CA ILE A 179 25.02 7.95 26.35
C ILE A 179 24.44 6.59 26.72
N LEU A 180 25.28 5.58 26.94
CA LEU A 180 24.84 4.18 27.05
C LEU A 180 23.86 3.97 28.23
N LYS A 181 24.26 4.35 29.45
CA LYS A 181 23.46 4.12 30.66
C LYS A 181 22.11 4.87 30.62
N PRO A 182 22.04 6.19 30.36
CA PRO A 182 20.75 6.89 30.33
C PRO A 182 19.82 6.40 29.20
N VAL A 183 20.37 6.00 28.06
CA VAL A 183 19.57 5.60 26.89
C VAL A 183 19.13 4.14 26.97
N VAL A 184 20.02 3.22 27.34
CA VAL A 184 19.78 1.77 27.26
C VAL A 184 19.34 1.19 28.60
N VAL A 185 19.97 1.61 29.70
CA VAL A 185 19.74 1.01 31.02
C VAL A 185 18.58 1.70 31.74
N GLU A 186 18.64 3.02 31.83
CA GLU A 186 17.63 3.84 32.51
C GLU A 186 16.47 4.22 31.59
N LYS A 187 16.64 4.00 30.28
CA LYS A 187 15.64 4.22 29.23
C LYS A 187 14.93 5.58 29.35
N LEU A 188 15.70 6.65 29.63
CA LEU A 188 15.16 7.98 29.91
C LEU A 188 14.42 8.64 28.74
N PHE A 189 14.54 8.05 27.56
CA PHE A 189 13.89 8.49 26.34
C PHE A 189 12.73 7.56 25.93
N GLU A 190 12.41 6.53 26.72
CA GLU A 190 11.29 5.61 26.47
C GLU A 190 9.96 6.32 26.78
N GLY A 191 9.07 6.41 25.78
CA GLY A 191 7.81 7.16 25.86
C GLY A 191 7.84 8.57 25.24
N LEU A 192 9.03 9.10 24.92
CA LEU A 192 9.16 10.19 23.95
C LEU A 192 9.08 9.56 22.56
N HIS A 193 8.05 9.87 21.78
CA HIS A 193 7.84 9.32 20.42
C HIS A 193 8.84 9.88 19.39
N GLU A 194 10.10 10.08 19.78
CA GLU A 194 11.08 10.82 18.98
C GLU A 194 12.36 10.00 18.86
N THR A 195 12.71 9.67 17.62
CA THR A 195 14.10 9.35 17.26
C THR A 195 14.95 10.58 17.60
N ILE A 196 16.18 10.39 18.08
CA ILE A 196 17.08 11.49 18.42
C ILE A 196 18.32 11.38 17.54
N LEU A 197 18.51 12.36 16.67
CA LEU A 197 19.60 12.43 15.70
C LEU A 197 20.84 13.11 16.28
N ILE A 198 21.99 12.46 16.16
CA ILE A 198 23.30 13.02 16.49
C ILE A 198 24.16 13.07 15.22
N ILE A 199 24.65 14.27 14.87
CA ILE A 199 25.48 14.50 13.69
C ILE A 199 26.92 14.81 14.10
N LEU A 200 27.88 14.08 13.55
CA LEU A 200 29.32 14.32 13.70
C LEU A 200 29.94 14.58 12.32
N ASP A 201 30.34 15.81 12.03
CA ASP A 201 31.03 16.18 10.79
C ASP A 201 32.53 16.41 11.01
N GLY A 202 33.35 15.88 10.12
CA GLY A 202 34.79 16.10 10.10
C GLY A 202 35.56 15.28 11.13
N LEU A 203 35.14 14.04 11.44
CA LEU A 203 35.85 13.20 12.42
C LEU A 203 37.35 13.03 12.08
N ASP A 204 37.71 13.05 10.80
CA ASP A 204 39.08 13.03 10.29
C ASP A 204 39.91 14.30 10.63
N LYS A 205 39.26 15.42 10.97
CA LYS A 205 39.90 16.70 11.35
C LYS A 205 40.39 16.74 12.79
N CYS A 206 40.08 15.70 13.56
CA CYS A 206 40.49 15.55 14.95
C CYS A 206 41.91 15.00 15.10
N LYS A 207 42.60 15.26 16.22
CA LYS A 207 43.95 14.71 16.42
C LYS A 207 43.92 13.28 16.96
N GLY A 208 44.63 12.37 16.28
CA GLY A 208 44.98 11.03 16.78
C GLY A 208 44.08 9.91 16.25
N ASP A 209 44.63 9.11 15.34
CA ASP A 209 43.94 8.02 14.63
C ASP A 209 43.27 7.02 15.56
N ARG A 210 43.99 6.59 16.62
CA ARG A 210 43.47 5.67 17.64
C ARG A 210 42.21 6.22 18.33
N ARG A 211 42.17 7.54 18.59
CA ARG A 211 41.04 8.18 19.27
C ARG A 211 39.86 8.39 18.32
N GLN A 212 40.11 8.72 17.06
CA GLN A 212 39.05 8.78 16.03
C GLN A 212 38.39 7.40 15.86
N GLN A 213 39.21 6.35 15.79
CA GLN A 213 38.75 4.96 15.71
C GLN A 213 37.97 4.54 16.96
N GLU A 214 38.40 4.97 18.15
CA GLU A 214 37.72 4.69 19.41
C GLU A 214 36.29 5.25 19.44
N ILE A 215 36.08 6.52 19.03
CA ILE A 215 34.72 7.11 18.95
C ILE A 215 33.84 6.34 17.97
N ALA A 216 34.33 6.10 16.75
CA ALA A 216 33.57 5.36 15.74
C ALA A 216 33.22 3.94 16.22
N SER A 217 34.15 3.29 16.93
CA SER A 217 33.94 1.93 17.46
C SER A 217 32.91 1.90 18.60
N LEU A 218 32.95 2.86 19.53
CA LEU A 218 31.99 2.96 20.64
C LEU A 218 30.56 3.17 20.10
N ILE A 219 30.39 4.08 19.14
CA ILE A 219 29.10 4.36 18.50
C ILE A 219 28.62 3.11 17.75
N ARG A 220 29.47 2.52 16.91
CA ARG A 220 29.14 1.29 16.17
C ARG A 220 28.69 0.19 17.13
N GLN A 221 29.48 -0.10 18.15
CA GLN A 221 29.18 -1.14 19.12
C GLN A 221 27.80 -0.93 19.78
N MET A 222 27.49 0.31 20.21
CA MET A 222 26.17 0.63 20.74
C MET A 222 25.06 0.36 19.73
N THR A 223 25.20 0.86 18.50
CA THR A 223 24.17 0.71 17.46
C THR A 223 23.96 -0.74 17.03
N THR A 224 25.00 -1.57 17.07
CA THR A 224 24.90 -3.00 16.78
C THR A 224 24.31 -3.80 17.94
N GLN A 225 24.70 -3.50 19.18
CA GLN A 225 24.24 -4.23 20.37
C GLN A 225 22.83 -3.82 20.80
N HIS A 226 22.43 -2.57 20.51
CA HIS A 226 21.15 -1.99 20.92
C HIS A 226 20.44 -1.33 19.71
N PRO A 227 20.00 -2.12 18.71
CA PRO A 227 19.38 -1.59 17.50
C PRO A 227 18.04 -0.88 17.74
N THR A 228 17.39 -1.16 18.88
CA THR A 228 16.14 -0.52 19.31
C THR A 228 16.35 0.81 20.06
N SER A 229 17.59 1.29 20.17
CA SER A 229 17.88 2.58 20.80
C SER A 229 17.22 3.74 20.04
N PRO A 230 16.68 4.75 20.75
CA PRO A 230 16.13 5.94 20.10
C PRO A 230 17.19 6.83 19.46
N LEU A 231 18.48 6.67 19.80
CA LEU A 231 19.57 7.46 19.22
C LEU A 231 19.97 6.93 17.85
N ILE A 232 20.06 7.84 16.87
CA ILE A 232 20.68 7.58 15.57
C ILE A 232 21.86 8.50 15.30
N TRP A 233 22.80 8.01 14.51
CA TRP A 233 24.10 8.65 14.32
C TRP A 233 24.39 8.86 12.84
N LEU A 234 24.67 10.11 12.46
CA LEU A 234 25.16 10.47 11.15
C LEU A 234 26.60 10.95 11.27
N ILE A 235 27.55 10.24 10.65
CA ILE A 235 28.97 10.58 10.71
C ILE A 235 29.45 10.94 9.31
N ALA A 236 30.11 12.09 9.17
CA ALA A 236 30.79 12.48 7.94
C ALA A 236 32.30 12.56 8.15
N SER A 237 33.07 11.90 7.28
CA SER A 237 34.54 11.97 7.34
C SER A 237 35.20 11.63 6.01
N CYS A 238 36.50 11.93 5.89
CA CYS A 238 37.33 11.31 4.86
C CYS A 238 37.48 9.80 5.14
N PRO A 239 37.61 8.95 4.10
CA PRO A 239 37.72 7.50 4.24
C PRO A 239 39.14 7.06 4.66
N GLU A 240 39.66 7.66 5.75
CA GLU A 240 40.97 7.30 6.32
C GLU A 240 40.99 5.82 6.72
N PRO A 241 42.14 5.11 6.56
CA PRO A 241 42.20 3.66 6.76
C PRO A 241 41.61 3.18 8.09
N HIS A 242 41.98 3.81 9.21
CA HIS A 242 41.52 3.44 10.55
C HIS A 242 40.04 3.72 10.79
N ILE A 243 39.45 4.73 10.14
CA ILE A 243 38.00 4.99 10.19
C ILE A 243 37.26 3.99 9.28
N LYS A 244 37.76 3.79 8.06
CA LYS A 244 37.18 2.88 7.07
C LYS A 244 37.09 1.46 7.62
N THR A 245 38.12 0.97 8.30
CA THR A 245 38.10 -0.36 8.94
C THR A 245 36.91 -0.54 9.90
N VAL A 246 36.48 0.52 10.60
CA VAL A 246 35.32 0.44 11.51
C VAL A 246 34.02 0.25 10.71
N PHE A 247 33.88 0.86 9.54
CA PHE A 247 32.66 0.80 8.75
C PHE A 247 32.64 -0.29 7.67
N THR A 248 33.78 -0.91 7.34
CA THR A 248 33.88 -1.93 6.27
C THR A 248 34.17 -3.36 6.74
N GLN A 249 34.24 -3.62 8.05
CA GLN A 249 34.39 -4.99 8.57
C GLN A 249 33.17 -5.86 8.20
N VAL A 250 33.39 -7.14 7.88
CA VAL A 250 32.33 -8.09 7.48
C VAL A 250 31.27 -8.19 8.59
N GLY A 251 30.01 -7.86 8.25
CA GLY A 251 28.90 -7.77 9.20
C GLY A 251 28.67 -6.39 9.83
N ALA A 252 29.44 -5.36 9.47
CA ALA A 252 29.41 -4.04 10.14
C ALA A 252 28.31 -3.08 9.65
N THR A 253 27.80 -3.18 8.43
CA THR A 253 26.62 -2.42 7.95
C THR A 253 25.83 -3.23 6.91
N ARG A 254 24.49 -3.24 7.01
CA ARG A 254 23.60 -3.85 5.98
C ARG A 254 23.44 -2.95 4.75
N GLU A 255 23.70 -1.65 4.91
CA GLU A 255 23.70 -0.66 3.84
C GLU A 255 25.13 -0.18 3.53
N PRO A 256 25.47 0.06 2.24
CA PRO A 256 26.78 0.59 1.87
C PRO A 256 26.94 2.07 2.29
N PRO A 257 28.17 2.52 2.61
CA PRO A 257 28.42 3.92 2.95
C PRO A 257 28.08 4.86 1.80
N VAL A 258 27.54 6.04 2.10
CA VAL A 258 27.28 7.08 1.10
C VAL A 258 28.64 7.63 0.67
N SER A 259 29.04 7.35 -0.57
CA SER A 259 30.36 7.74 -1.10
C SER A 259 30.20 8.91 -2.06
N LEU A 260 30.70 10.08 -1.66
CA LEU A 260 30.73 11.28 -2.49
C LEU A 260 31.92 11.21 -3.46
N LYS A 261 31.65 11.44 -4.75
CA LYS A 261 32.66 11.53 -5.81
C LYS A 261 32.95 12.99 -6.11
N LEU A 262 34.17 13.30 -6.56
CA LEU A 262 34.44 14.59 -7.18
C LEU A 262 33.59 14.68 -8.45
N ASP A 263 32.67 15.64 -8.52
CA ASP A 263 31.99 15.95 -9.78
C ASP A 263 33.02 16.51 -10.77
N GLN A 264 33.10 15.90 -11.95
CA GLN A 264 33.86 16.42 -13.08
C GLN A 264 33.04 17.50 -13.78
N THR A 265 33.03 18.70 -13.22
CA THR A 265 32.73 19.94 -13.96
C THR A 265 33.74 21.02 -13.55
N PRO A 266 34.51 21.60 -14.48
CA PRO A 266 35.46 22.66 -14.19
C PRO A 266 34.78 24.03 -14.28
N SER A 267 34.50 24.65 -13.13
CA SER A 267 34.55 26.10 -12.89
C SER A 267 33.86 26.42 -11.56
N ASP A 268 34.61 27.10 -10.69
CA ASP A 268 34.15 27.89 -9.55
C ASP A 268 33.73 27.13 -8.28
N VAL A 269 34.73 26.53 -7.62
CA VAL A 269 34.77 26.46 -6.15
C VAL A 269 36.03 27.23 -5.72
N GLU A 270 35.87 28.53 -5.49
CA GLU A 270 36.82 29.26 -4.64
C GLU A 270 36.50 28.98 -3.16
N CYS A 271 37.58 28.86 -2.40
CA CYS A 271 37.70 28.78 -0.95
C CYS A 271 37.52 27.40 -0.28
N ASP A 272 38.60 26.61 -0.29
CA ASP A 272 39.41 26.44 0.94
C ASP A 272 40.82 25.95 0.57
N SER A 273 41.72 26.89 0.24
CA SER A 273 43.14 26.60 0.01
C SER A 273 44.03 27.67 0.66
N HIS A 274 43.88 27.83 1.97
CA HIS A 274 44.92 28.38 2.82
C HIS A 274 45.65 27.24 3.53
N ASP A 275 46.54 26.54 2.82
CA ASP A 275 47.75 25.93 3.38
C ASP A 275 48.56 25.23 2.28
N LYS A 276 49.40 26.04 1.61
CA LYS A 276 50.67 25.67 0.95
C LYS A 276 51.11 26.85 0.08
N LEU A 277 51.76 27.83 0.70
CA LEU A 277 52.77 28.73 0.09
C LEU A 277 53.15 29.80 1.12
N GLN A 278 53.87 29.39 2.17
CA GLN A 278 54.78 30.28 2.86
C GLN A 278 56.18 29.68 2.74
N THR A 279 56.87 30.09 1.68
CA THR A 279 58.32 30.20 1.66
C THR A 279 58.67 31.08 0.46
N ASN A 280 59.43 32.15 0.73
CA ASN A 280 60.11 33.01 -0.24
C ASN A 280 59.24 34.04 -0.97
N ARG A 281 59.10 35.24 -0.43
CA ARG A 281 60.05 36.35 -0.70
C ARG A 281 59.49 37.67 -0.18
N GLU A 282 60.25 38.26 0.72
CA GLU A 282 60.37 39.71 0.90
C GLU A 282 60.71 40.37 -0.43
N ALA A 283 60.02 41.46 -0.76
CA ALA A 283 60.59 42.73 -1.21
C ALA A 283 59.52 43.58 -1.92
N ASN A 284 59.47 44.85 -1.50
CA ASN A 284 58.97 46.02 -2.25
C ASN A 284 57.45 46.27 -2.27
N LEU A 285 57.03 47.04 -1.26
CA LEU A 285 56.11 48.18 -1.40
C LEU A 285 56.60 49.15 -2.51
N PRO A 286 55.70 49.88 -3.21
CA PRO A 286 55.19 51.13 -2.65
C PRO A 286 53.74 51.53 -2.97
N SER A 287 53.10 52.12 -1.95
CA SER A 287 52.22 53.31 -1.89
C SER A 287 51.36 53.75 -3.09
N ILE A 288 50.08 54.07 -2.83
CA ILE A 288 49.53 55.44 -2.72
C ILE A 288 48.04 55.36 -2.29
N SER A 289 47.66 56.23 -1.35
CA SER A 289 46.32 56.45 -0.79
C SER A 289 45.65 57.71 -1.45
N PRO A 290 44.58 58.32 -0.90
CA PRO A 290 43.17 58.13 -1.29
C PRO A 290 42.46 59.43 -1.78
N SER A 291 41.24 59.31 -2.31
CA SER A 291 40.20 60.38 -2.36
C SER A 291 38.84 59.69 -2.56
N VAL A 292 37.90 59.66 -1.60
CA VAL A 292 37.01 60.71 -1.06
C VAL A 292 36.34 61.55 -2.15
N ASP A 293 35.05 61.27 -2.42
CA ASP A 293 34.02 62.30 -2.31
C ASP A 293 32.59 61.73 -2.15
N HIS A 294 31.82 62.46 -1.35
CA HIS A 294 30.47 62.18 -0.88
C HIS A 294 29.38 62.36 -1.95
N HIS A 295 28.28 61.60 -1.88
CA HIS A 295 26.92 62.19 -1.71
C HIS A 295 25.85 61.13 -1.37
N LYS A 296 24.90 61.55 -0.53
CA LYS A 296 23.81 60.79 0.14
C LYS A 296 22.72 60.25 -0.81
N PRO A 297 21.98 59.19 -0.42
CA PRO A 297 20.78 58.71 -1.09
C PRO A 297 19.49 59.41 -0.60
N SER A 298 18.55 59.67 -1.52
CA SER A 298 17.24 60.29 -1.30
C SER A 298 16.13 59.25 -1.06
N VAL A 299 15.28 59.56 -0.08
CA VAL A 299 14.11 58.83 0.44
C VAL A 299 12.86 59.01 -0.45
N PRO A 300 11.95 58.02 -0.57
CA PRO A 300 10.55 58.26 -0.96
C PRO A 300 9.55 58.17 0.23
N PRO A 301 8.42 58.92 0.19
CA PRO A 301 7.56 59.22 1.35
C PRO A 301 6.33 58.28 1.53
N PRO A 302 5.52 58.46 2.61
CA PRO A 302 4.66 57.42 3.19
C PRO A 302 3.15 57.53 2.92
N VAL A 303 2.44 56.49 3.37
CA VAL A 303 1.00 56.15 3.29
C VAL A 303 0.07 57.16 3.98
N THR A 304 -1.16 57.33 3.47
CA THR A 304 -2.35 57.71 4.28
C THR A 304 -3.69 57.24 3.68
N LEU A 305 -4.66 56.99 4.57
CA LEU A 305 -6.00 56.38 4.42
C LEU A 305 -7.09 57.31 3.86
N THR A 306 -8.09 56.77 3.14
CA THR A 306 -9.50 57.22 3.15
C THR A 306 -10.49 56.13 2.67
N THR A 307 -11.69 56.15 3.26
CA THR A 307 -12.87 55.27 3.20
C THR A 307 -13.84 55.56 2.01
N PRO A 308 -14.97 54.82 1.81
CA PRO A 308 -15.44 54.32 0.50
C PRO A 308 -16.58 55.13 -0.15
N PRO A 309 -17.01 54.73 -1.37
CA PRO A 309 -18.43 54.80 -1.71
C PRO A 309 -18.98 53.56 -2.42
N SER A 310 -20.31 53.58 -2.52
CA SER A 310 -21.29 52.55 -2.78
C SER A 310 -21.84 52.51 -4.22
N LEU A 311 -22.37 51.33 -4.61
CA LEU A 311 -23.62 51.07 -5.36
C LEU A 311 -23.80 51.47 -6.85
N ILE A 312 -24.43 50.52 -7.60
CA ILE A 312 -25.32 50.65 -8.79
C ILE A 312 -24.58 50.72 -10.17
N ASP A 313 -24.88 50.00 -11.26
CA ASP A 313 -26.07 49.24 -11.72
C ASP A 313 -25.74 48.19 -12.81
N PHE A 314 -26.60 47.17 -12.95
CA PHE A 314 -26.71 46.25 -14.09
C PHE A 314 -27.92 46.64 -14.97
N PRO A 315 -27.87 46.50 -16.32
CA PRO A 315 -29.08 46.59 -17.13
C PRO A 315 -29.82 45.24 -17.24
N SER A 316 -31.08 45.27 -16.80
CA SER A 316 -32.20 44.37 -17.09
C SER A 316 -32.54 44.26 -18.59
N THR A 317 -33.22 43.22 -19.09
CA THR A 317 -34.70 43.07 -19.17
C THR A 317 -35.06 41.63 -19.63
N SER A 318 -36.17 40.95 -19.31
CA SER A 318 -37.38 41.25 -18.53
C SER A 318 -38.27 39.99 -18.37
N LYS A 319 -38.84 39.81 -17.16
CA LYS A 319 -40.28 39.56 -16.81
C LYS A 319 -41.00 38.30 -17.34
N ALA A 320 -41.88 37.61 -16.60
CA ALA A 320 -42.47 37.83 -15.28
C ALA A 320 -43.20 36.57 -14.74
N GLN A 321 -43.15 36.43 -13.40
CA GLN A 321 -44.16 36.06 -12.38
C GLN A 321 -45.30 35.06 -12.70
N GLU A 322 -45.44 33.97 -11.95
CA GLU A 322 -46.01 33.84 -10.58
C GLU A 322 -47.55 33.88 -10.56
N ARG A 323 -48.22 32.76 -10.18
CA ARG A 323 -49.14 32.66 -9.03
C ARG A 323 -50.14 31.49 -9.05
N ARG A 324 -50.29 30.90 -7.86
CA ARG A 324 -51.53 30.47 -7.16
C ARG A 324 -52.23 29.16 -7.57
N HIS A 325 -52.48 28.36 -6.53
CA HIS A 325 -53.56 27.36 -6.42
C HIS A 325 -54.94 27.93 -6.77
N PRO A 326 -55.87 27.04 -7.15
CA PRO A 326 -57.10 26.92 -6.38
C PRO A 326 -57.48 25.46 -6.05
N THR A 327 -58.25 25.34 -4.97
CA THR A 327 -59.00 24.18 -4.52
C THR A 327 -60.38 24.09 -5.19
N ASP A 328 -61.01 22.93 -5.00
CA ASP A 328 -62.46 22.66 -4.94
C ASP A 328 -63.21 22.06 -6.15
N THR A 329 -63.38 20.72 -6.04
CA THR A 329 -64.62 19.91 -5.96
C THR A 329 -65.67 19.86 -7.09
N VAL A 330 -66.37 18.70 -7.06
CA VAL A 330 -67.69 18.33 -7.65
C VAL A 330 -67.60 17.45 -8.91
N VAL A 331 -67.67 16.12 -8.75
CA VAL A 331 -68.82 15.19 -8.94
C VAL A 331 -69.23 15.04 -10.42
N ASP A 332 -69.07 13.83 -10.99
CA ASP A 332 -70.20 13.03 -11.51
C ASP A 332 -69.77 11.63 -11.98
N ILE A 333 -70.58 10.64 -11.58
CA ILE A 333 -70.64 9.25 -12.06
C ILE A 333 -71.85 9.17 -13.00
N PRO A 334 -71.79 8.45 -14.14
CA PRO A 334 -72.66 7.25 -14.34
C PRO A 334 -71.88 6.08 -14.98
N SER A 335 -71.90 4.86 -14.41
CA SER A 335 -72.83 3.73 -14.70
C SER A 335 -72.84 3.32 -16.20
N GLU A 336 -72.72 2.07 -16.64
CA GLU A 336 -73.15 0.78 -16.08
C GLU A 336 -72.73 -0.35 -17.07
N HIS A 337 -72.35 -1.55 -16.59
CA HIS A 337 -72.82 -2.87 -17.07
C HIS A 337 -71.94 -4.07 -16.59
N HIS A 338 -72.40 -4.64 -15.48
CA HIS A 338 -72.77 -6.05 -15.27
C HIS A 338 -71.89 -7.29 -15.58
N ARG A 339 -71.91 -8.19 -14.56
CA ARG A 339 -71.67 -9.66 -14.47
C ARG A 339 -70.22 -10.09 -14.20
N GLY A 340 -69.89 -10.88 -13.17
CA GLY A 340 -70.71 -11.56 -12.16
C GLY A 340 -69.86 -12.27 -11.09
N ARG A 341 -70.55 -12.58 -9.97
CA ARG A 341 -70.23 -13.36 -8.75
C ARG A 341 -69.26 -14.55 -8.94
N GLY A 342 -68.54 -15.05 -7.92
CA GLY A 342 -68.69 -14.88 -6.49
C GLY A 342 -67.61 -15.62 -5.68
N SER A 343 -67.70 -15.43 -4.36
CA SER A 343 -66.69 -15.79 -3.37
C SER A 343 -66.91 -17.17 -2.70
N ARG A 344 -65.83 -17.62 -2.04
CA ARG A 344 -65.72 -18.30 -0.73
C ARG A 344 -65.54 -19.84 -0.65
N VAL A 345 -64.38 -20.18 -0.03
CA VAL A 345 -64.13 -21.13 1.10
C VAL A 345 -64.45 -22.61 0.81
N ILE A 346 -63.56 -23.58 1.09
CA ILE A 346 -63.48 -24.33 2.36
C ILE A 346 -62.23 -25.24 2.33
N SER A 347 -61.67 -25.45 3.53
CA SER A 347 -60.58 -26.37 3.90
C SER A 347 -60.92 -27.86 3.73
N THR A 348 -59.92 -28.74 3.58
CA THR A 348 -59.99 -30.08 4.17
C THR A 348 -58.63 -30.61 4.59
N LYS A 349 -58.65 -31.26 5.76
CA LYS A 349 -57.60 -32.05 6.39
C LYS A 349 -57.42 -33.41 5.69
N GLY A 350 -56.18 -33.90 5.67
CA GLY A 350 -55.75 -35.24 6.09
C GLY A 350 -56.19 -36.47 5.29
N LEU A 351 -55.22 -37.23 4.79
CA LEU A 351 -55.20 -38.70 4.87
C LEU A 351 -53.78 -39.23 4.58
N GLU A 352 -53.32 -40.08 5.49
CA GLU A 352 -52.10 -40.87 5.43
C GLU A 352 -52.25 -42.10 4.50
N LYS A 353 -51.10 -42.70 4.20
CA LYS A 353 -50.79 -44.14 4.06
C LYS A 353 -50.49 -44.74 2.67
N ASN A 354 -49.37 -45.46 2.72
CA ASN A 354 -49.00 -46.72 2.07
C ASN A 354 -47.93 -46.71 0.96
N GLU A 355 -46.77 -47.13 1.44
CA GLU A 355 -45.63 -47.80 0.84
C GLU A 355 -45.91 -48.80 -0.29
N LYS A 356 -44.88 -48.91 -1.16
CA LYS A 356 -44.28 -50.12 -1.76
C LYS A 356 -44.99 -50.83 -2.91
N GLU A 357 -44.11 -51.51 -3.67
CA GLU A 357 -44.32 -52.49 -4.75
C GLU A 357 -44.55 -51.85 -6.14
N VAL A 358 -43.84 -52.18 -7.23
CA VAL A 358 -43.00 -53.34 -7.57
C VAL A 358 -41.94 -52.90 -8.60
N GLY A 359 -40.72 -53.41 -8.47
CA GLY A 359 -39.76 -53.48 -9.58
C GLY A 359 -39.93 -54.78 -10.36
N ALA A 360 -39.92 -54.68 -11.69
CA ALA A 360 -39.85 -55.69 -12.76
C ALA A 360 -40.65 -55.07 -13.92
N GLU A 361 -40.29 -55.06 -15.20
CA GLU A 361 -39.51 -55.99 -16.00
C GLU A 361 -39.42 -55.34 -17.39
N LEU A 362 -38.23 -55.18 -17.99
CA LEU A 362 -37.93 -55.78 -19.29
C LEU A 362 -36.46 -55.53 -19.68
N ILE A 363 -35.67 -56.53 -19.32
CA ILE A 363 -34.40 -56.88 -19.95
C ILE A 363 -34.70 -57.70 -21.21
N GLY A 364 -33.87 -57.54 -22.24
CA GLY A 364 -33.63 -58.52 -23.31
C GLY A 364 -33.75 -57.87 -24.68
N ARG A 365 -32.71 -57.73 -25.51
CA ARG A 365 -31.69 -58.71 -25.95
C ARG A 365 -30.82 -57.92 -26.97
N LEU A 366 -29.48 -57.88 -27.04
CA LEU A 366 -28.39 -58.89 -27.05
C LEU A 366 -27.03 -58.16 -26.84
N LEU A 367 -26.11 -58.59 -25.94
CA LEU A 367 -24.91 -59.46 -26.14
C LEU A 367 -23.75 -58.81 -26.95
N HIS A 368 -22.44 -58.94 -26.66
CA HIS A 368 -21.55 -59.82 -25.85
C HIS A 368 -20.32 -58.99 -25.40
N ASP A 369 -19.76 -59.03 -24.17
CA ASP A 369 -19.12 -60.10 -23.36
C ASP A 369 -17.65 -60.40 -23.76
N ASN A 370 -16.67 -60.00 -22.94
CA ASN A 370 -15.88 -60.93 -22.11
C ASN A 370 -14.71 -60.28 -21.33
N ARG A 371 -14.88 -60.30 -20.00
CA ARG A 371 -13.97 -60.80 -18.93
C ARG A 371 -12.43 -60.64 -19.03
N ARG A 372 -11.90 -59.83 -18.08
CA ARG A 372 -10.88 -60.08 -17.00
C ARG A 372 -9.54 -60.79 -17.37
N PRO A 373 -8.39 -60.44 -16.74
CA PRO A 373 -8.20 -60.58 -15.27
C PRO A 373 -7.21 -59.60 -14.56
N ARG A 374 -7.14 -59.71 -13.21
CA ARG A 374 -6.06 -59.28 -12.27
C ARG A 374 -5.06 -60.46 -12.07
N PRO A 375 -3.99 -60.43 -11.24
CA PRO A 375 -3.18 -59.36 -10.58
C PRO A 375 -1.62 -59.54 -10.65
N LEU A 376 -0.86 -58.56 -10.11
CA LEU A 376 0.45 -58.61 -9.38
C LEU A 376 1.67 -59.42 -9.92
N SER A 377 2.83 -58.77 -10.06
CA SER A 377 4.11 -59.06 -9.34
C SER A 377 5.28 -58.19 -9.83
N ASP A 378 6.10 -57.74 -8.87
CA ASP A 378 7.49 -57.33 -9.04
C ASP A 378 8.38 -58.58 -9.14
N ASP A 379 9.49 -58.52 -9.89
CA ASP A 379 10.85 -58.99 -9.53
C ASP A 379 11.80 -59.01 -10.75
N ASP A 380 12.93 -58.30 -10.57
CA ASP A 380 14.33 -58.67 -10.86
C ASP A 380 14.96 -58.84 -12.28
N ILE A 381 16.11 -58.13 -12.44
CA ILE A 381 17.42 -58.54 -13.02
C ILE A 381 17.44 -58.78 -14.57
N ASP A 382 18.30 -58.22 -15.43
CA ASP A 382 19.77 -58.07 -15.42
C ASP A 382 20.30 -57.18 -16.59
N SER A 383 21.52 -56.67 -16.36
CA SER A 383 22.70 -56.46 -17.24
C SER A 383 22.68 -56.11 -18.75
N ASP A 384 23.70 -55.29 -19.09
CA ASP A 384 24.57 -55.30 -20.30
C ASP A 384 24.16 -54.49 -21.55
N VAL A 385 25.02 -53.81 -22.32
CA VAL A 385 26.46 -53.40 -22.31
C VAL A 385 26.64 -52.49 -23.56
N SER A 386 27.75 -51.75 -23.63
CA SER A 386 28.37 -51.07 -24.82
C SER A 386 27.97 -49.61 -25.08
N SER A 387 28.88 -48.67 -25.36
CA SER A 387 30.35 -48.67 -25.46
C SER A 387 30.83 -47.24 -25.81
N GLU A 388 32.00 -46.88 -25.25
CA GLU A 388 33.01 -45.95 -25.81
C GLU A 388 32.74 -44.43 -25.89
N SER A 389 33.68 -43.52 -25.65
CA SER A 389 35.11 -43.58 -25.24
C SER A 389 35.66 -42.18 -24.89
N SER A 390 36.72 -42.15 -24.07
CA SER A 390 37.82 -41.15 -23.91
C SER A 390 37.51 -39.71 -23.49
N ASP A 391 38.00 -39.23 -22.32
CA ASP A 391 39.36 -38.73 -22.02
C ASP A 391 39.75 -37.50 -22.90
N ASP A 392 40.32 -36.38 -22.43
CA ASP A 392 41.38 -36.25 -21.44
C ASP A 392 41.59 -34.76 -20.99
N ARG A 393 42.51 -34.59 -20.04
CA ARG A 393 42.99 -33.45 -19.23
C ARG A 393 43.32 -32.07 -19.89
N ALA A 394 43.35 -31.07 -18.99
CA ALA A 394 43.93 -29.69 -19.10
C ALA A 394 45.50 -29.68 -19.29
N PRO A 395 46.30 -28.58 -19.17
CA PRO A 395 46.04 -27.13 -18.89
C PRO A 395 47.00 -26.09 -19.60
N ILE A 396 46.98 -24.81 -19.14
CA ILE A 396 48.04 -23.74 -19.10
C ILE A 396 48.44 -22.92 -20.36
N THR A 397 48.32 -21.56 -20.31
CA THR A 397 49.42 -20.53 -20.24
C THR A 397 49.08 -19.13 -20.80
N ASN A 398 49.75 -18.13 -20.19
CA ASN A 398 49.71 -16.67 -20.33
C ASN A 398 50.25 -16.07 -21.66
N SER A 399 49.89 -14.82 -21.95
CA SER A 399 50.76 -13.65 -22.30
C SER A 399 49.95 -12.58 -23.07
N GLN A 400 49.75 -11.36 -22.55
CA GLN A 400 50.57 -10.14 -22.61
C GLN A 400 50.39 -9.23 -23.87
N LEU A 401 49.99 -7.98 -23.55
CA LEU A 401 50.54 -6.67 -23.98
C LEU A 401 50.09 -5.93 -25.27
N ASN A 402 49.84 -4.63 -25.02
CA ASN A 402 50.13 -3.40 -25.77
C ASN A 402 49.10 -2.84 -26.77
N GLN A 403 48.50 -1.67 -26.47
CA GLN A 403 48.87 -0.27 -26.84
C GLN A 403 48.19 0.16 -28.16
N GLY A 404 47.61 1.35 -28.36
CA GLY A 404 47.42 2.57 -27.58
C GLY A 404 46.69 3.64 -28.44
N THR A 405 46.30 4.76 -27.81
CA THR A 405 46.21 6.17 -28.36
C THR A 405 45.29 6.47 -29.56
N SER A 406 44.60 7.62 -29.74
CA SER A 406 44.57 8.93 -29.09
C SER A 406 43.32 9.76 -29.50
N SER A 407 42.99 10.71 -28.61
CA SER A 407 42.22 11.98 -28.71
C SER A 407 41.82 12.59 -30.07
N THR A 408 40.68 13.31 -30.09
CA THR A 408 40.65 14.80 -30.11
C THR A 408 39.24 15.39 -29.90
N ARG A 409 39.21 16.65 -29.49
CA ARG A 409 38.20 17.42 -28.74
C ARG A 409 37.78 18.65 -29.57
N ALA A 410 36.52 19.08 -29.51
CA ALA A 410 36.11 20.46 -29.82
C ALA A 410 34.76 20.81 -29.16
N THR A 411 34.57 22.09 -28.85
CA THR A 411 33.79 22.65 -27.73
C THR A 411 32.76 23.70 -28.16
N LEU A 412 31.61 23.76 -27.43
CA LEU A 412 30.79 24.94 -27.02
C LEU A 412 29.95 25.71 -28.09
N PRO A 413 28.95 26.57 -27.72
CA PRO A 413 28.24 26.77 -26.44
C PRO A 413 26.69 26.88 -26.52
N THR A 414 26.11 26.97 -25.32
CA THR A 414 24.72 27.13 -24.84
C THR A 414 24.05 28.49 -25.07
N THR A 415 22.70 28.57 -25.00
CA THR A 415 21.94 29.44 -24.07
C THR A 415 20.41 29.28 -24.22
N LYS A 416 19.69 29.24 -23.08
CA LYS A 416 18.28 29.68 -22.90
C LYS A 416 18.06 30.07 -21.42
N PRO A 417 17.20 31.07 -21.10
CA PRO A 417 16.80 31.43 -19.74
C PRO A 417 15.33 30.96 -19.45
N PRO A 418 14.65 31.35 -18.35
CA PRO A 418 14.47 30.55 -17.14
C PRO A 418 13.00 30.22 -16.78
N LEU A 419 12.85 29.40 -15.73
CA LEU A 419 11.62 28.85 -15.12
C LEU A 419 11.00 29.77 -14.03
N MET A 420 9.70 29.59 -13.77
CA MET A 420 8.95 29.93 -12.54
C MET A 420 7.81 28.91 -12.39
N GLU A 421 7.20 28.66 -11.22
CA GLU A 421 7.64 28.51 -9.84
C GLU A 421 6.54 27.67 -9.15
N SER A 422 6.91 27.00 -8.08
CA SER A 422 6.21 25.95 -7.33
C SER A 422 4.98 26.40 -6.52
N ASN A 423 4.18 25.44 -6.04
CA ASN A 423 3.81 25.35 -4.62
C ASN A 423 3.18 23.99 -4.22
N PHE A 424 3.70 23.40 -3.14
CA PHE A 424 3.23 22.19 -2.46
C PHE A 424 3.31 22.40 -0.95
N THR A 425 2.33 21.88 -0.21
CA THR A 425 2.37 21.66 1.24
C THR A 425 1.95 20.21 1.52
N SER A 426 2.65 19.50 2.41
CA SER A 426 2.38 18.10 2.78
C SER A 426 2.56 17.91 4.28
N THR A 427 1.53 17.37 4.95
CA THR A 427 1.42 17.12 6.40
C THR A 427 1.79 15.70 6.83
N LEU A 428 2.18 15.57 8.11
CA LEU A 428 2.51 14.38 8.94
C LEU A 428 1.85 13.03 8.59
N VAL A 429 0.60 13.03 8.11
CA VAL A 429 -0.13 11.81 7.73
C VAL A 429 0.54 11.11 6.53
N GLY A 430 1.28 11.85 5.71
CA GLY A 430 2.04 11.30 4.58
C GLY A 430 3.17 10.35 4.98
N SER A 431 3.81 10.56 6.15
CA SER A 431 4.97 9.76 6.57
C SER A 431 4.58 8.37 7.08
N ALA A 432 3.44 8.24 7.76
CA ALA A 432 2.89 6.94 8.17
C ALA A 432 2.41 6.10 6.98
N LEU A 433 1.82 6.76 5.98
CA LEU A 433 1.39 6.16 4.73
C LEU A 433 2.59 5.63 3.94
N GLY A 434 3.68 6.41 3.85
CA GLY A 434 4.94 6.03 3.21
C GLY A 434 5.61 4.78 3.78
N ARG A 435 5.45 4.52 5.09
CA ARG A 435 6.09 3.37 5.77
C ARG A 435 5.49 2.01 5.41
N GLN A 436 4.22 1.94 5.00
CA GLN A 436 3.62 0.68 4.50
C GLN A 436 3.78 0.49 2.98
N ILE A 437 4.19 1.53 2.24
CA ILE A 437 4.53 1.42 0.82
C ILE A 437 5.74 0.50 0.64
N GLN A 438 6.72 0.55 1.55
CA GLN A 438 7.89 -0.33 1.54
C GLN A 438 7.57 -1.78 1.97
N SER A 439 6.55 -2.01 2.81
CA SER A 439 6.14 -3.36 3.21
C SER A 439 5.32 -4.10 2.16
N GLY A 440 4.96 -3.46 1.04
CA GLY A 440 4.34 -4.13 -0.12
C GLY A 440 5.25 -5.16 -0.81
N VAL A 441 6.54 -5.19 -0.44
CA VAL A 441 7.47 -6.26 -0.77
C VAL A 441 7.79 -7.03 0.53
N GLU A 442 6.77 -7.66 1.14
CA GLU A 442 7.05 -8.71 2.12
C GLU A 442 7.97 -9.74 1.45
N ILE A 443 9.09 -10.06 2.11
CA ILE A 443 9.97 -11.17 1.74
C ILE A 443 9.15 -12.44 2.00
N ILE A 444 8.37 -12.86 1.00
CA ILE A 444 7.68 -14.15 1.03
C ILE A 444 8.77 -15.22 1.09
N GLN A 445 8.77 -15.99 2.18
CA GLN A 445 9.75 -17.05 2.39
C GLN A 445 9.49 -18.18 1.39
N ASP A 446 10.42 -18.35 0.46
CA ASP A 446 10.41 -19.31 -0.66
C ASP A 446 10.67 -20.78 -0.25
N LYS A 447 10.24 -21.17 0.94
CA LYS A 447 10.32 -22.58 1.33
C LYS A 447 8.91 -23.08 1.43
N THR A 448 8.62 -24.14 0.66
CA THR A 448 7.46 -25.00 0.91
C THR A 448 7.42 -25.27 2.40
N VAL A 449 6.39 -24.73 3.04
CA VAL A 449 6.30 -24.78 4.48
C VAL A 449 5.99 -26.22 4.85
N ASP A 450 6.83 -26.84 5.66
CA ASP A 450 6.47 -28.15 6.20
C ASP A 450 5.31 -27.97 7.18
N THR A 451 4.12 -28.42 6.75
CA THR A 451 2.88 -28.28 7.50
C THR A 451 2.62 -29.46 8.45
N THR A 452 3.50 -30.46 8.50
CA THR A 452 3.26 -31.74 9.20
C THR A 452 2.98 -31.54 10.69
N GLU A 453 3.84 -30.81 11.42
CA GLU A 453 3.63 -30.52 12.84
C GLU A 453 2.39 -29.64 13.06
N ARG A 454 2.13 -28.67 12.16
CA ARG A 454 0.98 -27.75 12.26
C ARG A 454 -0.33 -28.53 12.15
N LEU A 455 -0.42 -29.47 11.20
CA LEU A 455 -1.58 -30.34 10.98
C LEU A 455 -1.79 -31.33 12.13
N ALA A 456 -0.73 -31.94 12.65
CA ALA A 456 -0.83 -32.83 13.81
C ALA A 456 -1.42 -32.10 15.03
N ASN A 457 -0.90 -30.90 15.34
CA ASN A 457 -1.40 -30.08 16.43
C ASN A 457 -2.86 -29.64 16.19
N LEU A 458 -3.22 -29.27 14.96
CA LEU A 458 -4.59 -28.87 14.62
C LEU A 458 -5.57 -30.04 14.79
N ARG A 459 -5.20 -31.25 14.35
CA ARG A 459 -6.03 -32.46 14.50
C ARG A 459 -6.28 -32.81 15.97
N ALA A 460 -5.28 -32.65 16.84
CA ALA A 460 -5.48 -32.79 18.28
C ALA A 460 -6.49 -31.76 18.85
N LYS A 461 -6.50 -30.53 18.33
CA LYS A 461 -7.52 -29.52 18.69
C LYS A 461 -8.90 -29.85 18.12
N MET A 462 -8.97 -30.45 16.93
CA MET A 462 -10.22 -30.91 16.33
C MET A 462 -10.86 -32.03 17.15
N GLU A 463 -10.07 -33.01 17.59
CA GLU A 463 -10.52 -34.10 18.44
C GLU A 463 -11.08 -33.57 19.78
N GLY A 464 -10.35 -32.66 20.43
CA GLY A 464 -10.81 -32.01 21.66
C GLY A 464 -12.09 -31.16 21.49
N ALA A 465 -12.38 -30.69 20.27
CA ALA A 465 -13.60 -29.96 19.93
C ALA A 465 -14.74 -30.87 19.41
N GLY A 466 -14.50 -32.18 19.24
CA GLY A 466 -15.48 -33.12 18.72
C GLY A 466 -15.86 -32.90 17.25
N VAL A 467 -14.96 -32.33 16.43
CA VAL A 467 -15.21 -32.05 15.02
C VAL A 467 -14.47 -33.02 14.10
N HIS A 468 -15.15 -33.50 13.06
CA HIS A 468 -14.61 -34.47 12.10
C HIS A 468 -13.95 -33.76 10.91
N TYR A 469 -14.51 -32.62 10.50
CA TYR A 469 -14.00 -31.75 9.46
C TYR A 469 -13.73 -30.39 10.07
N TYR A 470 -12.64 -29.74 9.71
CA TYR A 470 -12.39 -28.35 10.04
C TYR A 470 -12.24 -27.55 8.75
N LEU A 471 -13.13 -26.57 8.59
CA LEU A 471 -13.16 -25.69 7.45
C LEU A 471 -12.43 -24.39 7.80
N LEU A 472 -11.56 -23.96 6.89
CA LEU A 472 -10.86 -22.70 7.00
C LEU A 472 -10.95 -21.95 5.65
N PRO A 473 -11.97 -21.08 5.52
CA PRO A 473 -12.10 -20.23 4.34
C PRO A 473 -10.98 -19.19 4.24
N SER A 474 -10.77 -18.68 3.03
CA SER A 474 -9.96 -17.47 2.81
C SER A 474 -10.70 -16.22 3.31
N GLY A 475 -9.94 -15.26 3.85
CA GLY A 475 -10.46 -13.99 4.34
C GLY A 475 -10.40 -13.84 5.86
N ASP A 476 -11.07 -12.79 6.37
CA ASP A 476 -11.14 -12.46 7.79
C ASP A 476 -12.60 -12.36 8.29
N ALA A 477 -12.79 -11.88 9.53
CA ALA A 477 -14.11 -11.72 10.14
C ALA A 477 -15.01 -10.66 9.46
N HIS A 478 -14.45 -9.88 8.53
CA HIS A 478 -15.17 -8.91 7.70
C HIS A 478 -15.22 -9.32 6.22
N GLY A 479 -14.76 -10.55 5.96
CA GLY A 479 -14.69 -11.14 4.64
C GLY A 479 -13.67 -10.48 3.73
N THR A 480 -12.61 -9.79 4.15
CA THR A 480 -11.70 -9.13 3.18
C THR A 480 -11.00 -10.11 2.21
N GLU A 481 -10.63 -9.64 1.01
CA GLU A 481 -9.83 -10.43 0.04
C GLU A 481 -8.35 -10.44 0.45
N TYR A 482 -7.78 -9.25 0.67
CA TYR A 482 -6.45 -9.09 1.26
C TYR A 482 -6.60 -8.97 2.78
N VAL A 483 -6.00 -9.90 3.50
CA VAL A 483 -6.06 -9.97 4.96
C VAL A 483 -4.78 -9.44 5.59
N ALA A 484 -4.89 -8.90 6.80
CA ALA A 484 -3.74 -8.55 7.63
C ALA A 484 -2.91 -9.79 7.99
N ALA A 485 -1.63 -9.61 8.33
CA ALA A 485 -0.73 -10.70 8.71
C ALA A 485 -1.28 -11.57 9.87
N SER A 486 -2.00 -10.96 10.81
CA SER A 486 -2.67 -11.66 11.92
C SER A 486 -3.82 -12.59 11.50
N ASP A 487 -4.32 -12.45 10.27
CA ASP A 487 -5.45 -13.22 9.74
C ASP A 487 -5.06 -14.14 8.57
N LYS A 488 -3.76 -14.22 8.22
CA LYS A 488 -3.17 -15.16 7.25
C LYS A 488 -3.16 -16.64 7.74
N ARG A 489 -4.28 -17.11 8.31
CA ARG A 489 -4.42 -18.48 8.86
C ARG A 489 -4.30 -19.56 7.79
N LEU A 490 -4.89 -19.30 6.62
CA LEU A 490 -4.81 -20.23 5.48
C LEU A 490 -3.36 -20.42 5.06
N GLU A 491 -2.62 -19.31 4.85
CA GLU A 491 -1.19 -19.33 4.55
C GLU A 491 -0.39 -20.04 5.64
N PHE A 492 -0.69 -19.78 6.92
CA PHE A 492 -0.04 -20.49 8.03
C PHE A 492 -0.27 -22.00 7.99
N ILE A 493 -1.49 -22.49 7.78
CA ILE A 493 -1.74 -23.94 7.85
C ILE A 493 -1.35 -24.69 6.57
N THR A 494 -1.37 -24.02 5.41
CA THR A 494 -1.15 -24.64 4.08
C THR A 494 0.17 -24.30 3.40
N GLY A 495 0.76 -23.12 3.68
CA GLY A 495 1.81 -22.50 2.85
C GLY A 495 1.28 -21.75 1.61
N PHE A 496 -0.02 -21.81 1.32
CA PHE A 496 -0.62 -21.14 0.18
C PHE A 496 -0.77 -19.63 0.40
N THR A 497 -0.17 -18.84 -0.50
CA THR A 497 -0.15 -17.37 -0.45
C THR A 497 -1.19 -16.70 -1.36
N GLY A 498 -2.10 -17.47 -1.96
CA GLY A 498 -3.15 -16.92 -2.81
C GLY A 498 -4.30 -16.29 -2.00
N VAL A 499 -5.02 -15.35 -2.63
CA VAL A 499 -6.09 -14.58 -1.98
C VAL A 499 -7.45 -15.29 -1.95
N LYS A 500 -7.65 -16.33 -2.78
CA LYS A 500 -8.86 -17.16 -2.78
C LYS A 500 -8.48 -18.63 -2.69
N GLY A 501 -8.93 -19.27 -1.63
CA GLY A 501 -8.80 -20.70 -1.39
C GLY A 501 -9.48 -21.09 -0.10
N ASP A 502 -9.92 -22.34 0.02
CA ASP A 502 -10.63 -22.85 1.18
C ASP A 502 -10.00 -24.18 1.59
N ALA A 503 -9.50 -24.25 2.83
CA ALA A 503 -8.90 -25.47 3.36
C ALA A 503 -9.95 -26.33 4.06
N ILE A 504 -9.96 -27.62 3.74
CA ILE A 504 -10.79 -28.64 4.37
C ILE A 504 -9.84 -29.66 5.01
N ILE A 505 -9.82 -29.70 6.33
CA ILE A 505 -8.98 -30.61 7.11
C ILE A 505 -9.88 -31.71 7.68
N THR A 506 -9.51 -32.97 7.46
CA THR A 506 -10.15 -34.12 8.10
C THR A 506 -9.17 -34.79 9.07
N ARG A 507 -9.62 -35.84 9.76
CA ARG A 507 -8.76 -36.65 10.63
C ARG A 507 -7.52 -37.17 9.87
N ASP A 508 -7.72 -37.60 8.63
CA ASP A 508 -6.71 -38.38 7.90
C ASP A 508 -6.20 -37.64 6.65
N SER A 509 -7.00 -36.75 6.06
CA SER A 509 -6.70 -36.06 4.78
C SER A 509 -6.77 -34.54 4.92
N THR A 510 -6.15 -33.81 3.97
CA THR A 510 -6.30 -32.36 3.86
C THR A 510 -6.45 -31.94 2.40
N TYR A 511 -7.32 -30.96 2.16
CA TYR A 511 -7.66 -30.47 0.83
C TYR A 511 -7.58 -28.95 0.79
N LEU A 512 -6.93 -28.41 -0.24
CA LEU A 512 -6.97 -26.99 -0.57
C LEU A 512 -7.81 -26.81 -1.83
N VAL A 513 -9.02 -26.28 -1.66
CA VAL A 513 -9.93 -26.00 -2.78
C VAL A 513 -9.65 -24.60 -3.29
N THR A 514 -9.39 -24.44 -4.58
CA THR A 514 -9.03 -23.14 -5.13
C THR A 514 -9.44 -22.97 -6.60
N THR A 515 -9.54 -21.73 -7.06
CA THR A 515 -9.98 -21.35 -8.40
C THR A 515 -8.83 -21.36 -9.42
N PRO A 516 -9.13 -21.34 -10.74
CA PRO A 516 -8.13 -21.45 -11.80
C PRO A 516 -7.02 -20.42 -11.73
N GLN A 517 -7.32 -19.25 -11.15
CA GLN A 517 -6.35 -18.17 -11.00
C GLN A 517 -5.25 -18.45 -9.97
N HIS A 518 -5.35 -19.53 -9.21
CA HIS A 518 -4.47 -19.80 -8.09
C HIS A 518 -3.89 -21.22 -8.09
N TRP A 519 -4.23 -22.07 -9.07
CA TRP A 519 -3.75 -23.47 -9.14
C TRP A 519 -2.23 -23.58 -9.15
N ALA A 520 -1.56 -22.88 -10.07
CA ALA A 520 -0.10 -22.90 -10.14
C ALA A 520 0.56 -22.40 -8.84
N ARG A 521 -0.06 -21.43 -8.16
CA ARG A 521 0.42 -20.90 -6.87
C ARG A 521 0.20 -21.89 -5.73
N ALA A 522 -0.91 -22.64 -5.76
CA ALA A 522 -1.16 -23.72 -4.81
C ALA A 522 -0.15 -24.86 -5.01
N GLU A 523 0.12 -25.26 -6.25
CA GLU A 523 1.08 -26.33 -6.58
C GLU A 523 2.51 -25.97 -6.17
N ALA A 524 2.91 -24.70 -6.35
CA ALA A 524 4.24 -24.23 -5.96
C ALA A 524 4.39 -24.00 -4.44
N GLY A 525 3.33 -23.51 -3.78
CA GLY A 525 3.40 -23.06 -2.38
C GLY A 525 3.07 -24.11 -1.33
N THR A 526 2.32 -25.15 -1.68
CA THR A 526 1.89 -26.19 -0.72
C THR A 526 2.81 -27.41 -0.73
N ASN A 527 2.95 -28.07 0.42
CA ASN A 527 3.71 -29.32 0.53
C ASN A 527 2.81 -30.54 0.22
N LYS A 528 3.41 -31.74 0.15
CA LYS A 528 2.72 -33.00 -0.22
C LYS A 528 1.59 -33.43 0.73
N ASN A 529 1.41 -32.77 1.86
CA ASN A 529 0.33 -33.07 2.79
C ASN A 529 -1.05 -32.64 2.24
N TRP A 530 -1.08 -31.68 1.30
CA TRP A 530 -2.29 -31.06 0.78
C TRP A 530 -2.65 -31.60 -0.60
N ALA A 531 -3.89 -32.08 -0.74
CA ALA A 531 -4.47 -32.36 -2.05
C ALA A 531 -5.13 -31.08 -2.62
N ILE A 532 -4.67 -30.63 -3.78
CA ILE A 532 -5.20 -29.44 -4.44
C ILE A 532 -6.45 -29.82 -5.23
N ILE A 533 -7.56 -29.15 -4.95
CA ILE A 533 -8.84 -29.39 -5.60
C ILE A 533 -9.18 -28.21 -6.49
N GLN A 534 -9.23 -28.49 -7.79
CA GLN A 534 -9.49 -27.53 -8.84
C GLN A 534 -11.00 -27.38 -9.06
N VAL A 535 -11.53 -26.16 -8.84
CA VAL A 535 -12.97 -25.82 -8.99
C VAL A 535 -13.20 -24.65 -9.95
N GLY A 536 -14.43 -24.48 -10.43
CA GLY A 536 -14.84 -23.27 -11.15
C GLY A 536 -14.64 -23.28 -12.68
N ILE A 537 -14.30 -24.43 -13.28
CA ILE A 537 -14.38 -24.66 -14.73
C ILE A 537 -15.47 -25.70 -14.99
N GLY A 538 -16.32 -25.46 -15.99
CA GLY A 538 -17.43 -26.36 -16.35
C GLY A 538 -16.99 -27.82 -16.56
N ARG A 539 -17.96 -28.75 -16.50
CA ARG A 539 -17.79 -30.22 -16.42
C ARG A 539 -17.08 -30.90 -17.62
N ASP A 540 -16.49 -30.17 -18.54
CA ASP A 540 -16.09 -30.69 -19.86
C ASP A 540 -14.62 -31.10 -19.99
N ASP A 541 -13.85 -31.12 -18.90
CA ASP A 541 -12.45 -31.57 -18.94
C ASP A 541 -12.19 -32.72 -17.96
N SER A 542 -11.73 -33.85 -18.49
CA SER A 542 -11.52 -35.14 -17.79
C SER A 542 -10.45 -35.11 -16.67
N ARG A 543 -9.77 -33.97 -16.49
CA ARG A 543 -8.78 -33.72 -15.44
C ARG A 543 -9.31 -32.89 -14.25
N ASN A 544 -10.54 -32.39 -14.32
CA ASN A 544 -11.11 -31.50 -13.31
C ASN A 544 -12.07 -32.24 -12.37
N SER A 545 -12.17 -31.77 -11.11
CA SER A 545 -13.09 -32.36 -10.12
C SER A 545 -14.57 -32.23 -10.49
N GLY A 546 -14.91 -31.36 -11.45
CA GLY A 546 -16.28 -31.10 -11.90
C GLY A 546 -17.14 -30.32 -10.90
N HIS A 547 -16.56 -29.92 -9.76
CA HIS A 547 -17.26 -29.16 -8.71
C HIS A 547 -17.25 -27.65 -9.00
N LYS A 548 -18.38 -27.01 -8.69
CA LYS A 548 -18.55 -25.56 -8.83
C LYS A 548 -17.71 -24.78 -7.82
N ASP A 549 -17.71 -25.21 -6.56
CA ASP A 549 -17.06 -24.53 -5.43
C ASP A 549 -16.67 -25.51 -4.32
N TRP A 550 -16.11 -24.98 -3.22
CA TRP A 550 -15.72 -25.77 -2.05
C TRP A 550 -16.91 -26.38 -1.31
N ILE A 551 -18.11 -25.79 -1.43
CA ILE A 551 -19.33 -26.32 -0.80
C ILE A 551 -19.74 -27.62 -1.50
N GLU A 552 -19.78 -27.61 -2.83
CA GLU A 552 -20.09 -28.81 -3.61
C GLU A 552 -19.06 -29.91 -3.34
N PHE A 553 -17.76 -29.57 -3.31
CA PHE A 553 -16.72 -30.54 -2.97
C PHE A 553 -16.85 -31.06 -1.53
N LEU A 554 -17.12 -30.21 -0.55
CA LEU A 554 -17.34 -30.64 0.83
C LEU A 554 -18.50 -31.65 0.91
N LEU A 555 -19.62 -31.38 0.22
CA LEU A 555 -20.78 -32.24 0.24
C LEU A 555 -20.50 -33.65 -0.31
N THR A 556 -19.50 -33.83 -1.19
CA THR A 556 -19.10 -35.17 -1.68
C THR A 556 -18.28 -35.96 -0.66
N LEU A 557 -17.65 -35.28 0.30
CA LEU A 557 -16.84 -35.91 1.35
C LEU A 557 -17.64 -36.33 2.57
N LEU A 558 -18.85 -35.77 2.76
CA LEU A 558 -19.63 -35.94 3.98
C LEU A 558 -20.37 -37.28 4.02
N SER A 559 -20.34 -37.91 5.18
CA SER A 559 -21.11 -39.09 5.56
C SER A 559 -22.11 -38.75 6.67
N LYS A 560 -23.12 -39.60 6.86
CA LYS A 560 -24.20 -39.33 7.82
C LYS A 560 -23.68 -39.11 9.25
N GLY A 561 -24.18 -38.08 9.94
CA GLY A 561 -23.91 -37.84 11.37
C GLY A 561 -22.62 -37.08 11.69
N GLN A 562 -21.89 -36.58 10.69
CA GLN A 562 -20.60 -35.92 10.91
C GLN A 562 -20.73 -34.47 11.43
N GLN A 563 -19.72 -34.05 12.18
CA GLN A 563 -19.60 -32.70 12.76
C GLN A 563 -18.58 -31.87 12.00
N ILE A 564 -18.98 -30.67 11.59
CA ILE A 564 -18.18 -29.77 10.76
C ILE A 564 -17.81 -28.53 11.58
N GLY A 565 -16.55 -28.44 11.96
CA GLY A 565 -15.94 -27.33 12.68
C GLY A 565 -15.61 -26.15 11.77
N LEU A 566 -15.97 -24.94 12.19
CA LEU A 566 -15.64 -23.70 11.47
C LEU A 566 -15.73 -22.52 12.44
N ASP A 567 -14.93 -21.48 12.25
CA ASP A 567 -15.17 -20.20 12.92
C ASP A 567 -16.32 -19.46 12.23
N ALA A 568 -17.45 -19.29 12.93
CA ALA A 568 -18.64 -18.64 12.39
C ALA A 568 -18.39 -17.22 11.85
N ARG A 569 -17.26 -16.60 12.26
CA ARG A 569 -16.89 -15.26 11.78
C ARG A 569 -16.48 -15.26 10.30
N PHE A 570 -16.04 -16.40 9.77
CA PHE A 570 -15.37 -16.54 8.47
C PHE A 570 -16.27 -17.11 7.36
N ILE A 571 -17.56 -17.26 7.64
CA ILE A 571 -18.55 -17.67 6.65
C ILE A 571 -19.69 -16.66 6.59
N SER A 572 -20.17 -16.35 5.39
CA SER A 572 -21.33 -15.49 5.21
C SER A 572 -22.61 -16.19 5.66
N HIS A 573 -23.62 -15.39 6.01
CA HIS A 573 -24.96 -15.88 6.33
C HIS A 573 -25.54 -16.72 5.19
N GLU A 574 -25.41 -16.25 3.95
CA GLU A 574 -25.89 -16.96 2.77
C GLU A 574 -25.27 -18.35 2.61
N ASN A 575 -23.93 -18.44 2.68
CA ASN A 575 -23.25 -19.72 2.53
C ASN A 575 -23.57 -20.67 3.68
N ALA A 576 -23.62 -20.16 4.91
CA ALA A 576 -23.98 -20.97 6.08
C ALA A 576 -25.44 -21.45 6.01
N ALA A 577 -26.38 -20.60 5.58
CA ALA A 577 -27.78 -20.96 5.39
C ALA A 577 -27.96 -22.01 4.29
N PHE A 578 -27.27 -21.82 3.15
CA PHE A 578 -27.25 -22.78 2.05
C PHE A 578 -26.70 -24.13 2.49
N LEU A 579 -25.53 -24.17 3.14
CA LEU A 579 -24.94 -25.39 3.69
C LEU A 579 -25.87 -26.06 4.69
N ASN A 580 -26.41 -25.34 5.67
CA ASN A 580 -27.35 -25.89 6.64
C ASN A 580 -28.53 -26.61 5.97
N SER A 581 -29.08 -26.04 4.89
CA SER A 581 -30.17 -26.68 4.14
C SER A 581 -29.78 -28.04 3.53
N LYS A 582 -28.52 -28.21 3.14
CA LYS A 582 -27.98 -29.44 2.56
C LYS A 582 -27.58 -30.46 3.63
N LEU A 583 -27.09 -29.99 4.78
CA LEU A 583 -26.64 -30.85 5.88
C LEU A 583 -27.79 -31.58 6.59
N ILE A 584 -29.01 -31.03 6.58
CA ILE A 584 -30.21 -31.66 7.20
C ILE A 584 -30.44 -33.08 6.66
N GLY A 585 -30.34 -33.26 5.33
CA GLY A 585 -30.54 -34.58 4.71
C GLY A 585 -29.46 -35.61 5.08
N LEU A 586 -28.29 -35.15 5.53
CA LEU A 586 -27.15 -35.98 5.93
C LEU A 586 -27.04 -36.13 7.45
N ASP A 587 -27.97 -35.59 8.25
CA ASP A 587 -27.85 -35.51 9.72
C ASP A 587 -26.49 -34.94 10.20
N CYS A 588 -25.88 -34.09 9.37
CA CYS A 588 -24.62 -33.43 9.68
C CYS A 588 -24.90 -32.08 10.35
N LYS A 589 -23.98 -31.62 11.21
CA LYS A 589 -24.17 -30.35 11.94
C LYS A 589 -22.91 -29.52 11.93
N PHE A 590 -23.09 -28.20 11.89
CA PHE A 590 -22.01 -27.27 12.20
C PHE A 590 -21.72 -27.27 13.69
N HIS A 591 -20.44 -27.24 14.00
CA HIS A 591 -19.91 -26.91 15.31
C HIS A 591 -19.08 -25.65 15.16
N PHE A 592 -19.34 -24.63 15.98
CA PHE A 592 -18.64 -23.35 15.93
C PHE A 592 -17.80 -23.18 17.20
N PRO A 593 -16.50 -23.57 17.18
CA PRO A 593 -15.60 -23.35 18.31
C PRO A 593 -15.55 -21.88 18.73
N SER A 594 -15.42 -21.62 20.03
CA SER A 594 -15.35 -20.26 20.59
C SER A 594 -14.08 -19.50 20.18
N GLN A 595 -13.01 -20.22 19.85
CA GLN A 595 -11.78 -19.71 19.29
C GLN A 595 -11.46 -20.43 17.99
N ASN A 596 -10.79 -19.74 17.05
CA ASN A 596 -10.32 -20.38 15.84
C ASN A 596 -9.25 -21.43 16.19
N LEU A 597 -9.40 -22.66 15.74
CA LEU A 597 -8.49 -23.75 16.12
C LEU A 597 -7.07 -23.55 15.59
N VAL A 598 -6.91 -22.83 14.47
CA VAL A 598 -5.60 -22.46 13.92
C VAL A 598 -4.87 -21.49 14.86
N ASP A 599 -5.60 -20.55 15.48
CA ASP A 599 -5.01 -19.59 16.42
C ASP A 599 -4.38 -20.31 17.62
N LEU A 600 -4.95 -21.44 18.05
CA LEU A 600 -4.45 -22.24 19.17
C LEU A 600 -3.14 -22.96 18.88
N VAL A 601 -2.80 -23.17 17.60
CA VAL A 601 -1.58 -23.87 17.16
C VAL A 601 -0.55 -22.93 16.53
N TRP A 602 -0.92 -21.66 16.31
CA TRP A 602 -0.05 -20.63 15.75
C TRP A 602 0.77 -19.92 16.85
N LYS A 603 1.86 -20.58 17.29
CA LYS A 603 2.73 -20.10 18.39
C LYS A 603 3.20 -18.65 18.23
N ASN A 604 3.66 -18.27 17.03
CA ASN A 604 4.20 -16.94 16.72
C ASN A 604 3.23 -16.10 15.89
N LYS A 605 1.95 -16.09 16.26
CA LYS A 605 0.92 -15.35 15.53
C LYS A 605 1.21 -13.84 15.57
N PRO A 606 1.25 -13.15 14.41
CA PRO A 606 1.40 -11.69 14.38
C PRO A 606 0.28 -10.97 15.12
N GLU A 607 0.61 -9.86 15.76
CA GLU A 607 -0.40 -9.00 16.38
C GLU A 607 -1.31 -8.37 15.33
N ARG A 608 -2.55 -8.06 15.74
CA ARG A 608 -3.45 -7.30 14.88
C ARG A 608 -2.88 -5.91 14.59
N PRO A 609 -3.04 -5.40 13.36
CA PRO A 609 -2.60 -4.06 13.00
C PRO A 609 -3.18 -3.01 13.95
N ARG A 610 -2.34 -2.07 14.39
CA ARG A 610 -2.74 -0.93 15.24
C ARG A 610 -2.56 0.41 14.51
N GLY A 611 -2.69 0.39 13.18
CA GLY A 611 -2.58 1.58 12.35
C GLY A 611 -3.59 2.65 12.76
N LEU A 612 -3.15 3.91 12.81
CA LEU A 612 -4.03 5.04 13.09
C LEU A 612 -5.00 5.26 11.93
N VAL A 613 -6.24 5.57 12.29
CA VAL A 613 -7.28 6.02 11.36
C VAL A 613 -7.14 7.51 11.13
N TYR A 614 -7.46 7.98 9.93
CA TYR A 614 -7.43 9.40 9.57
C TYR A 614 -8.67 9.78 8.76
N VAL A 615 -9.01 11.07 8.79
CA VAL A 615 -10.16 11.63 8.06
C VAL A 615 -9.80 11.84 6.59
N HIS A 616 -10.66 11.35 5.70
CA HIS A 616 -10.61 11.58 4.27
C HIS A 616 -11.52 12.77 3.93
N THR A 617 -10.92 13.94 3.80
CA THR A 617 -11.60 15.24 3.69
C THR A 617 -12.54 15.35 2.48
N ILE A 618 -13.47 16.30 2.55
CA ILE A 618 -14.49 16.55 1.52
C ILE A 618 -13.86 16.94 0.17
N GLU A 619 -12.66 17.50 0.16
CA GLU A 619 -11.90 17.81 -1.07
C GLU A 619 -11.65 16.57 -1.95
N TYR A 620 -11.64 15.37 -1.35
CA TYR A 620 -11.49 14.11 -2.06
C TYR A 620 -12.81 13.35 -2.19
N THR A 621 -13.67 13.41 -1.17
CA THR A 621 -14.89 12.59 -1.10
C THR A 621 -16.12 13.26 -1.70
N GLY A 622 -16.12 14.59 -1.87
CA GLY A 622 -17.23 15.39 -2.41
C GLY A 622 -18.48 15.47 -1.52
N ARG A 623 -18.62 14.57 -0.54
CA ARG A 623 -19.77 14.47 0.36
C ARG A 623 -19.32 14.16 1.78
N ASP A 624 -19.85 14.91 2.73
CA ASP A 624 -19.61 14.72 4.16
C ASP A 624 -20.25 13.41 4.70
N ALA A 625 -19.70 12.88 5.79
CA ALA A 625 -20.24 11.69 6.45
C ALA A 625 -21.68 11.89 6.95
N SER A 626 -22.02 13.07 7.45
CA SER A 626 -23.39 13.41 7.89
C SER A 626 -24.41 13.26 6.76
N PHE A 627 -24.05 13.66 5.53
CA PHE A 627 -24.89 13.50 4.35
C PHE A 627 -25.16 12.01 4.07
N LYS A 628 -24.11 11.18 4.10
CA LYS A 628 -24.19 9.74 3.86
C LYS A 628 -25.03 9.04 4.92
N LEU A 629 -24.80 9.32 6.20
CA LEU A 629 -25.57 8.80 7.32
C LEU A 629 -27.05 9.17 7.22
N ARG A 630 -27.38 10.42 6.87
CA ARG A 630 -28.77 10.86 6.65
C ARG A 630 -29.44 10.07 5.53
N LYS A 631 -28.78 9.91 4.37
CA LYS A 631 -29.33 9.14 3.25
C LYS A 631 -29.55 7.67 3.58
N LEU A 632 -28.65 7.06 4.36
CA LEU A 632 -28.83 5.71 4.87
C LEU A 632 -30.02 5.62 5.83
N ARG A 633 -30.18 6.59 6.73
CA ARG A 633 -31.34 6.66 7.65
C ARG A 633 -32.66 6.81 6.90
N GLU A 634 -32.72 7.66 5.87
CA GLU A 634 -33.89 7.79 4.99
C GLU A 634 -34.24 6.44 4.35
N TRP A 635 -33.24 5.72 3.84
CA TRP A 635 -33.44 4.40 3.24
C TRP A 635 -33.88 3.34 4.26
N ILE A 636 -33.29 3.33 5.47
CA ILE A 636 -33.67 2.42 6.56
C ILE A 636 -35.14 2.64 6.95
N LYS A 637 -35.58 3.90 7.08
CA LYS A 637 -36.99 4.25 7.42
C LYS A 637 -37.98 3.79 6.35
N ALA A 638 -37.56 3.73 5.09
CA ALA A 638 -38.39 3.29 3.98
C ALA A 638 -38.50 1.76 3.86
N GLN A 639 -37.70 0.98 4.62
CA GLN A 639 -37.78 -0.48 4.55
C GLN A 639 -39.04 -1.00 5.28
N PRO A 640 -39.79 -1.93 4.68
CA PRO A 640 -40.98 -2.48 5.30
C PRO A 640 -40.62 -3.30 6.55
N PRO A 641 -41.45 -3.29 7.62
CA PRO A 641 -41.20 -4.05 8.85
C PRO A 641 -41.16 -5.59 8.66
N ALA A 642 -41.68 -6.11 7.54
CA ALA A 642 -42.05 -7.53 7.43
C ALA A 642 -41.78 -8.24 6.08
N HIS A 643 -41.21 -7.60 5.05
CA HIS A 643 -40.98 -8.31 3.77
C HIS A 643 -39.51 -8.69 3.55
N MET A 644 -39.27 -10.00 3.46
CA MET A 644 -38.17 -10.55 2.64
C MET A 644 -38.43 -10.10 1.21
N GLN A 645 -37.63 -9.16 0.69
CA GLN A 645 -37.51 -9.02 -0.76
C GLN A 645 -36.92 -10.33 -1.29
N ARG A 646 -37.46 -10.82 -2.41
CA ARG A 646 -36.86 -11.93 -3.16
C ARG A 646 -35.43 -11.53 -3.49
N THR A 647 -34.48 -12.33 -3.04
CA THR A 647 -33.04 -12.20 -3.23
C THR A 647 -32.67 -12.53 -4.68
N GLU A 648 -33.18 -11.77 -5.65
CA GLU A 648 -32.69 -11.85 -7.02
C GLU A 648 -31.51 -10.87 -7.15
N ASP A 649 -30.32 -11.44 -7.30
CA ASP A 649 -29.03 -10.82 -7.58
C ASP A 649 -28.59 -9.69 -6.61
N LEU A 650 -28.36 -10.08 -5.35
CA LEU A 650 -27.67 -9.23 -4.38
C LEU A 650 -26.15 -9.35 -4.60
N PRO A 651 -25.45 -8.26 -5.00
CA PRO A 651 -24.00 -8.31 -5.17
C PRO A 651 -23.32 -8.63 -3.83
N HIS A 652 -22.42 -9.62 -3.86
CA HIS A 652 -21.56 -9.95 -2.72
C HIS A 652 -20.45 -8.90 -2.61
N SER A 653 -20.39 -8.13 -1.51
CA SER A 653 -19.16 -7.39 -1.20
C SER A 653 -18.93 -7.21 0.32
N LYS A 654 -17.72 -6.76 0.63
CA LYS A 654 -16.89 -7.01 1.83
C LYS A 654 -16.32 -5.68 2.40
N CYS A 655 -15.80 -5.72 3.64
CA CYS A 655 -15.28 -4.64 4.52
C CYS A 655 -14.80 -3.27 3.93
N THR A 656 -15.69 -2.51 3.30
CA THR A 656 -15.38 -1.16 2.77
C THR A 656 -16.38 -0.10 3.22
N SER A 657 -17.53 -0.54 3.75
CA SER A 657 -18.71 0.29 3.96
C SER A 657 -18.54 1.35 5.06
N GLU A 658 -17.84 1.01 6.14
CA GLU A 658 -17.66 1.85 7.32
C GLU A 658 -16.70 3.00 7.03
N SER A 659 -15.59 2.67 6.35
CA SER A 659 -14.58 3.61 5.87
C SER A 659 -15.19 4.66 4.94
N TRP A 660 -15.99 4.25 3.95
CA TRP A 660 -16.64 5.18 3.04
C TRP A 660 -17.76 5.99 3.71
N THR A 661 -18.58 5.38 4.56
CA THR A 661 -19.72 6.05 5.22
C THR A 661 -19.25 7.18 6.12
N LEU A 662 -18.18 6.97 6.88
CA LEU A 662 -17.67 7.94 7.84
C LEU A 662 -16.57 8.84 7.28
N ASN A 663 -16.18 8.70 6.00
CA ASN A 663 -15.01 9.36 5.42
C ASN A 663 -13.74 9.15 6.26
N LEU A 664 -13.52 7.91 6.70
CA LEU A 664 -12.33 7.52 7.44
C LEU A 664 -11.49 6.59 6.57
N ARG A 665 -10.18 6.58 6.76
CA ARG A 665 -9.25 5.66 6.07
C ARG A 665 -8.24 5.12 7.07
N GLY A 666 -7.69 3.96 6.76
CA GLY A 666 -6.77 3.23 7.62
C GLY A 666 -5.65 2.57 6.83
N VAL A 667 -4.85 1.78 7.55
CA VAL A 667 -3.64 1.12 7.04
C VAL A 667 -3.55 -0.31 7.57
N ASP A 668 -4.68 -0.94 7.91
CA ASP A 668 -4.66 -2.29 8.50
C ASP A 668 -4.52 -3.39 7.43
N MET A 669 -4.96 -3.10 6.21
CA MET A 669 -5.03 -4.07 5.12
C MET A 669 -4.03 -3.74 4.01
N PRO A 670 -3.27 -4.72 3.51
CA PRO A 670 -2.44 -4.52 2.32
C PRO A 670 -3.28 -4.02 1.14
N PHE A 671 -2.73 -3.06 0.41
CA PHE A 671 -3.30 -2.44 -0.81
C PHE A 671 -4.62 -1.67 -0.63
N ASN A 672 -5.21 -1.73 0.57
CA ASN A 672 -6.57 -1.29 0.82
C ASN A 672 -6.57 -0.32 2.00
N PRO A 673 -6.96 0.95 1.82
CA PRO A 673 -6.85 1.97 2.86
C PRO A 673 -7.97 1.87 3.91
N PHE A 674 -8.16 0.69 4.48
CA PHE A 674 -9.22 0.35 5.45
C PHE A 674 -8.64 0.01 6.82
N PHE A 675 -9.56 -0.09 7.79
CA PHE A 675 -9.27 -0.46 9.15
C PHE A 675 -10.33 -1.43 9.67
N HIS A 676 -9.95 -2.29 10.61
CA HIS A 676 -10.89 -3.22 11.25
C HIS A 676 -11.89 -2.48 12.12
N ALA A 677 -13.15 -2.47 11.71
CA ALA A 677 -14.25 -1.90 12.47
C ALA A 677 -15.60 -2.54 12.11
N TYR A 678 -16.59 -2.33 12.99
CA TYR A 678 -18.00 -2.51 12.65
C TYR A 678 -18.74 -1.19 12.86
N LEU A 679 -19.72 -0.89 12.02
CA LEU A 679 -20.55 0.30 12.14
C LEU A 679 -22.02 -0.10 12.30
N PHE A 680 -22.62 0.29 13.40
CA PHE A 680 -24.07 0.26 13.59
C PHE A 680 -24.64 1.65 13.24
N ILE A 681 -25.69 1.67 12.42
CA ILE A 681 -26.41 2.90 12.05
C ILE A 681 -27.86 2.77 12.52
N GLY A 682 -28.18 3.48 13.60
CA GLY A 682 -29.56 3.67 14.05
C GLY A 682 -30.22 4.86 13.38
N LEU A 683 -31.51 5.04 13.67
CA LEU A 683 -32.31 6.14 13.13
C LEU A 683 -31.80 7.52 13.58
N ASP A 684 -31.27 7.62 14.80
CA ASP A 684 -30.84 8.90 15.38
C ASP A 684 -29.33 8.96 15.69
N LYS A 685 -28.72 7.81 16.06
CA LYS A 685 -27.29 7.70 16.40
C LYS A 685 -26.58 6.62 15.60
N ALA A 686 -25.28 6.74 15.44
CA ALA A 686 -24.42 5.70 14.89
C ALA A 686 -23.38 5.28 15.94
N ILE A 687 -22.92 4.03 15.90
CA ILE A 687 -21.92 3.49 16.82
C ILE A 687 -20.83 2.80 16.01
N LEU A 688 -19.60 3.29 16.14
CA LEU A 688 -18.41 2.72 15.53
C LEU A 688 -17.65 1.86 16.56
N PHE A 689 -17.52 0.56 16.27
CA PHE A 689 -16.77 -0.40 17.07
C PHE A 689 -15.38 -0.59 16.47
N LEU A 690 -14.34 -0.08 17.14
CA LEU A 690 -12.95 -0.21 16.71
C LEU A 690 -11.99 -0.24 17.91
N GLN A 691 -10.71 -0.57 17.68
CA GLN A 691 -9.72 -0.49 18.76
C GLN A 691 -9.44 0.97 19.12
N SER A 692 -9.57 1.32 20.40
CA SER A 692 -9.42 2.70 20.88
C SER A 692 -8.07 3.34 20.51
N VAL A 693 -6.99 2.55 20.48
CA VAL A 693 -5.63 3.01 20.10
C VAL A 693 -5.52 3.52 18.66
N LYS A 694 -6.49 3.22 17.79
CA LYS A 694 -6.51 3.65 16.38
C LYS A 694 -7.00 5.09 16.19
N VAL A 695 -7.58 5.70 17.22
CA VAL A 695 -8.25 7.00 17.13
C VAL A 695 -7.43 8.03 17.91
N ASN A 696 -6.98 9.07 17.22
CA ASN A 696 -6.40 10.26 17.86
C ASN A 696 -7.49 11.31 18.15
N GLU A 697 -7.10 12.41 18.80
CA GLU A 697 -8.01 13.49 19.18
C GLU A 697 -8.72 14.14 17.98
N VAL A 698 -8.02 14.29 16.85
CA VAL A 698 -8.60 14.85 15.62
C VAL A 698 -9.76 14.00 15.11
N VAL A 699 -9.56 12.68 15.02
CA VAL A 699 -10.62 11.75 14.58
C VAL A 699 -11.71 11.62 15.63
N ALA A 700 -11.37 11.66 16.92
CA ALA A 700 -12.36 11.64 18.00
C ALA A 700 -13.32 12.84 17.89
N ASN A 701 -12.78 14.05 17.74
CA ASN A 701 -13.56 15.28 17.59
C ASN A 701 -14.39 15.27 16.30
N TYR A 702 -13.85 14.72 15.22
CA TYR A 702 -14.59 14.55 13.96
C TYR A 702 -15.80 13.61 14.12
N LEU A 703 -15.62 12.46 14.79
CA LEU A 703 -16.70 11.49 15.03
C LEU A 703 -17.78 12.07 15.96
N GLU A 704 -17.38 12.82 16.99
CA GLU A 704 -18.31 13.49 17.91
C GLU A 704 -19.19 14.51 17.18
N LYS A 705 -18.60 15.34 16.30
CA LYS A 705 -19.35 16.27 15.44
C LYS A 705 -20.38 15.58 14.55
N MET A 706 -20.14 14.32 14.17
CA MET A 706 -21.05 13.52 13.35
C MET A 706 -22.08 12.73 14.16
N ASN A 707 -22.13 12.91 15.49
CA ASN A 707 -22.95 12.14 16.42
C ASN A 707 -22.70 10.62 16.28
N VAL A 708 -21.42 10.24 16.21
CA VAL A 708 -20.97 8.84 16.15
C VAL A 708 -20.33 8.45 17.49
N GLU A 709 -21.02 7.56 18.20
CA GLU A 709 -20.52 6.95 19.44
C GLU A 709 -19.37 5.99 19.13
N ARG A 710 -18.33 5.97 19.96
CA ARG A 710 -17.19 5.05 19.80
C ARG A 710 -17.24 3.99 20.88
N ARG A 711 -17.02 2.72 20.50
CA ARG A 711 -16.90 1.58 21.42
C ARG A 711 -15.72 0.70 21.04
N ASN A 712 -15.25 -0.13 21.97
CA ASN A 712 -14.19 -1.07 21.64
C ASN A 712 -14.70 -2.12 20.64
N TYR A 713 -13.81 -2.59 19.76
CA TYR A 713 -14.13 -3.58 18.72
C TYR A 713 -14.87 -4.82 19.26
N ALA A 714 -14.50 -5.31 20.44
CA ALA A 714 -15.12 -6.49 21.06
C ALA A 714 -16.52 -6.24 21.64
N ASP A 715 -16.88 -4.97 21.91
CA ASP A 715 -18.16 -4.61 22.54
C ASP A 715 -19.36 -4.88 21.64
N LEU A 716 -19.13 -5.04 20.32
CA LEU A 716 -20.15 -5.43 19.35
C LEU A 716 -20.96 -6.64 19.84
N TRP A 717 -20.29 -7.68 20.33
CA TRP A 717 -20.96 -8.91 20.73
C TRP A 717 -21.89 -8.70 21.93
N SER A 718 -21.49 -7.85 22.86
CA SER A 718 -22.32 -7.48 24.01
C SER A 718 -23.51 -6.63 23.59
N PHE A 719 -23.30 -5.66 22.70
CA PHE A 719 -24.32 -4.80 22.11
C PHE A 719 -25.39 -5.63 21.37
N LEU A 720 -24.95 -6.59 20.55
CA LEU A 720 -25.84 -7.48 19.80
C LEU A 720 -26.64 -8.41 20.74
N ARG A 721 -25.98 -9.00 21.74
CA ARG A 721 -26.61 -9.93 22.67
C ARG A 721 -27.69 -9.26 23.52
N LYS A 722 -27.37 -8.08 24.07
CA LYS A 722 -28.21 -7.31 24.99
C LYS A 722 -29.30 -6.50 24.29
N ARG A 723 -29.34 -6.49 22.95
CA ARG A 723 -30.31 -5.72 22.17
C ARG A 723 -30.26 -4.22 22.49
N GLU A 724 -29.05 -3.68 22.62
CA GLU A 724 -28.85 -2.27 23.01
C GLU A 724 -29.32 -1.26 21.95
N TRP A 725 -29.66 -1.71 20.74
CA TRP A 725 -30.31 -0.87 19.73
C TRP A 725 -31.80 -0.63 19.98
N GLY A 726 -32.43 -1.39 20.88
CA GLY A 726 -33.85 -1.26 21.22
C GLY A 726 -34.78 -2.11 20.35
N GLU A 727 -35.99 -1.59 20.12
CA GLU A 727 -37.04 -2.30 19.38
C GLU A 727 -36.78 -2.36 17.86
N GLY A 728 -37.38 -3.34 17.20
CA GLY A 728 -37.21 -3.61 15.76
C GLY A 728 -36.10 -4.61 15.42
N LYS A 729 -35.99 -4.90 14.13
CA LYS A 729 -35.02 -5.84 13.53
C LYS A 729 -33.83 -5.07 12.94
N LEU A 730 -32.64 -5.67 13.02
CA LEU A 730 -31.47 -5.18 12.28
C LEU A 730 -31.54 -5.60 10.81
N LEU A 731 -31.16 -4.70 9.91
CA LEU A 731 -30.98 -5.03 8.51
C LEU A 731 -29.53 -5.48 8.30
N ILE A 732 -29.35 -6.68 7.76
CA ILE A 732 -28.02 -7.21 7.44
C ILE A 732 -27.97 -7.71 5.99
N PRO A 733 -26.88 -7.50 5.25
CA PRO A 733 -26.71 -8.11 3.94
C PRO A 733 -26.44 -9.62 4.04
N PRO A 734 -26.76 -10.43 3.01
CA PRO A 734 -26.47 -11.87 2.99
C PRO A 734 -24.97 -12.22 3.12
N SER A 735 -24.09 -11.30 2.73
CA SER A 735 -22.63 -11.41 2.89
C SER A 735 -22.15 -11.28 4.34
N THR A 736 -23.01 -10.82 5.26
CA THR A 736 -22.67 -10.63 6.67
C THR A 736 -22.18 -11.94 7.30
N SER A 737 -21.15 -11.83 8.11
CA SER A 737 -20.64 -12.93 8.92
C SER A 737 -21.74 -13.68 9.69
N TYR A 738 -21.77 -15.00 9.58
CA TYR A 738 -22.80 -15.84 10.21
C TYR A 738 -22.78 -15.74 11.74
N ALA A 739 -21.63 -15.41 12.35
CA ALA A 739 -21.53 -15.12 13.77
C ALA A 739 -22.50 -14.01 14.24
N ILE A 740 -22.73 -12.98 13.41
CA ILE A 740 -23.68 -11.91 13.71
C ILE A 740 -25.11 -12.46 13.68
N SER A 741 -25.44 -13.27 12.67
CA SER A 741 -26.75 -13.91 12.55
C SER A 741 -27.05 -14.86 13.70
N LEU A 742 -26.06 -15.62 14.16
CA LEU A 742 -26.15 -16.49 15.35
C LEU A 742 -26.40 -15.67 16.62
N MET A 743 -25.72 -14.54 16.79
CA MET A 743 -25.91 -13.66 17.94
C MET A 743 -27.29 -13.00 17.96
N LEU A 744 -27.80 -12.63 16.78
CA LEU A 744 -29.10 -11.98 16.64
C LEU A 744 -30.26 -12.98 16.73
N THR A 745 -30.08 -14.24 16.34
CA THR A 745 -31.16 -15.19 16.06
C THR A 745 -32.09 -14.72 14.93
N HIS A 746 -32.77 -15.65 14.25
CA HIS A 746 -33.60 -15.32 13.07
C HIS A 746 -34.76 -14.35 13.35
N PHE A 747 -35.09 -14.10 14.61
CA PHE A 747 -36.15 -13.18 15.01
C PHE A 747 -35.72 -11.71 15.06
N ARG A 748 -34.42 -11.41 15.18
CA ARG A 748 -33.92 -10.03 15.43
C ARG A 748 -33.26 -9.37 14.23
N TYR A 749 -33.22 -10.02 13.07
CA TYR A 749 -32.73 -9.43 11.84
C TYR A 749 -33.64 -9.70 10.63
N ALA A 750 -33.45 -8.91 9.58
CA ALA A 750 -33.99 -9.14 8.25
C ALA A 750 -32.87 -8.98 7.21
N LEU A 751 -32.92 -9.78 6.15
CA LEU A 751 -31.98 -9.65 5.04
C LEU A 751 -32.38 -8.46 4.16
N ALA A 752 -31.40 -7.64 3.80
CA ALA A 752 -31.59 -6.48 2.94
C ALA A 752 -30.38 -6.28 2.03
N PRO A 753 -30.52 -5.61 0.87
CA PRO A 753 -29.37 -5.24 0.04
C PRO A 753 -28.37 -4.37 0.80
N ASN A 754 -27.09 -4.50 0.46
CA ASN A 754 -26.07 -3.59 0.97
C ASN A 754 -26.21 -2.20 0.34
N ARG A 755 -26.97 -1.32 1.00
CA ARG A 755 -27.22 0.03 0.50
C ARG A 755 -25.95 0.89 0.45
N VAL A 756 -25.00 0.67 1.35
CA VAL A 756 -23.77 1.46 1.39
C VAL A 756 -22.93 1.19 0.16
N GLU A 757 -22.77 -0.08 -0.23
CA GLU A 757 -22.04 -0.47 -1.45
C GLU A 757 -22.67 0.12 -2.70
N TYR A 758 -24.01 0.07 -2.81
CA TYR A 758 -24.71 0.73 -3.91
C TYR A 758 -24.43 2.24 -3.97
N MET A 759 -24.43 2.93 -2.84
CA MET A 759 -24.13 4.37 -2.81
C MET A 759 -22.66 4.68 -3.11
N MET A 760 -21.74 3.78 -2.72
CA MET A 760 -20.31 3.89 -3.01
C MET A 760 -19.98 3.56 -4.46
N ALA A 761 -20.77 2.70 -5.12
CA ALA A 761 -20.63 2.33 -6.52
C ALA A 761 -20.71 3.56 -7.45
N LEU A 762 -21.66 4.45 -7.17
CA LEU A 762 -21.92 5.67 -7.93
C LEU A 762 -20.97 6.80 -7.48
N LYS A 763 -19.96 7.09 -8.29
CA LYS A 763 -18.99 8.15 -7.97
C LYS A 763 -19.58 9.53 -8.26
N ASN A 764 -19.40 10.44 -7.32
CA ASN A 764 -19.77 11.84 -7.53
C ASN A 764 -18.69 12.60 -8.32
N ASP A 765 -18.98 13.82 -8.76
CA ASP A 765 -18.07 14.61 -9.60
C ASP A 765 -16.69 14.85 -8.97
N THR A 766 -16.63 15.01 -7.64
CA THR A 766 -15.35 15.19 -6.93
C THR A 766 -14.51 13.91 -6.97
N GLU A 767 -15.15 12.76 -6.71
CA GLU A 767 -14.48 11.45 -6.79
C GLU A 767 -14.01 11.16 -8.22
N LEU A 768 -14.85 11.45 -9.23
CA LEU A 768 -14.50 11.28 -10.65
C LEU A 768 -13.34 12.17 -11.08
N GLU A 769 -13.32 13.42 -10.64
CA GLU A 769 -12.21 14.33 -10.94
C GLU A 769 -10.92 13.94 -10.22
N GLY A 770 -11.03 13.43 -8.99
CA GLY A 770 -9.93 12.82 -8.26
C GLY A 770 -9.32 11.64 -9.02
N LEU A 771 -10.17 10.74 -9.53
CA LEU A 771 -9.76 9.59 -10.34
C LEU A 771 -9.09 10.03 -11.65
N ARG A 772 -9.62 11.01 -12.38
CA ARG A 772 -8.96 11.56 -13.58
C ARG A 772 -7.52 12.01 -13.28
N LYS A 773 -7.35 12.76 -12.19
CA LYS A 773 -6.02 13.20 -11.73
C LYS A 773 -5.12 12.03 -11.32
N ALA A 774 -5.66 10.99 -10.68
CA ALA A 774 -4.92 9.78 -10.31
C ALA A 774 -4.38 9.07 -11.57
N TYR A 775 -5.23 8.84 -12.57
CA TYR A 775 -4.83 8.15 -13.80
C TYR A 775 -3.85 8.95 -14.68
N ILE A 776 -3.88 10.28 -14.63
CA ILE A 776 -2.86 11.11 -15.29
C ILE A 776 -1.49 10.93 -14.62
N ARG A 777 -1.45 10.95 -13.29
CA ARG A 777 -0.21 10.74 -12.50
C ARG A 777 0.33 9.33 -12.68
N ASP A 778 -0.54 8.33 -12.58
CA ASP A 778 -0.15 6.93 -12.80
C ASP A 778 0.31 6.72 -14.24
N GLY A 779 -0.36 7.36 -15.20
CA GLY A 779 0.00 7.34 -16.61
C GLY A 779 1.41 7.88 -16.88
N ALA A 780 1.77 9.01 -16.26
CA ALA A 780 3.11 9.57 -16.35
C ALA A 780 4.17 8.60 -15.79
N ALA A 781 3.94 8.03 -14.60
CA ALA A 781 4.83 7.03 -14.00
C ALA A 781 4.98 5.78 -14.89
N PHE A 782 3.89 5.30 -15.48
CA PHE A 782 3.88 4.15 -16.38
C PHE A 782 4.70 4.43 -17.65
N VAL A 783 4.54 5.62 -18.25
CA VAL A 783 5.33 6.02 -19.43
C VAL A 783 6.82 6.13 -19.12
N GLN A 784 7.20 6.70 -17.97
CA GLN A 784 8.60 6.74 -17.52
C GLN A 784 9.17 5.33 -17.35
N PHE A 785 8.39 4.43 -16.77
CA PHE A 785 8.74 3.02 -16.65
C PHE A 785 8.95 2.34 -18.00
N ILE A 786 8.02 2.48 -18.95
CA ILE A 786 8.16 1.84 -20.27
C ILE A 786 9.39 2.40 -21.01
N ALA A 787 9.59 3.72 -20.96
CA ALA A 787 10.74 4.36 -21.58
C ALA A 787 12.07 3.87 -20.99
N TRP A 788 12.13 3.72 -19.66
CA TRP A 788 13.28 3.15 -18.96
C TRP A 788 13.51 1.69 -19.33
N LEU A 789 12.46 0.87 -19.34
CA LEU A 789 12.54 -0.56 -19.59
C LEU A 789 12.99 -0.84 -21.03
N GLU A 790 12.38 -0.17 -22.02
CA GLU A 790 12.78 -0.30 -23.42
C GLU A 790 14.24 0.14 -23.63
N LYS A 791 14.67 1.24 -23.01
CA LYS A 791 16.06 1.70 -23.10
C LYS A 791 17.05 0.68 -22.54
N LYS A 792 16.75 0.08 -21.39
CA LYS A 792 17.63 -0.89 -20.73
C LYS A 792 17.72 -2.20 -21.50
N LEU A 793 16.59 -2.77 -21.91
CA LEU A 793 16.57 -3.99 -22.73
C LEU A 793 17.21 -3.75 -24.10
N GLY A 794 16.99 -2.59 -24.71
CA GLY A 794 17.65 -2.20 -25.97
C GLY A 794 19.17 -2.04 -25.86
N SER A 795 19.67 -1.68 -24.67
CA SER A 795 21.12 -1.61 -24.38
C SER A 795 21.72 -2.97 -23.99
N ARG A 796 20.99 -4.06 -24.24
CA ARG A 796 21.33 -5.45 -23.88
C ARG A 796 21.57 -5.73 -22.39
N PHE A 797 21.01 -4.91 -21.50
CA PHE A 797 20.90 -5.30 -20.09
C PHE A 797 19.75 -6.29 -19.91
N ASP A 798 19.97 -7.29 -19.07
CA ASP A 798 18.92 -8.21 -18.67
C ASP A 798 18.25 -7.65 -17.40
N ILE A 799 16.93 -7.67 -17.39
CA ILE A 799 16.10 -7.19 -16.29
C ILE A 799 15.14 -8.32 -15.93
N SER A 800 15.06 -8.65 -14.65
CA SER A 800 14.07 -9.61 -14.14
C SER A 800 12.67 -9.02 -14.07
N GLU A 801 11.67 -9.89 -14.12
CA GLU A 801 10.26 -9.56 -13.89
C GLU A 801 10.05 -8.82 -12.56
N TRP A 802 10.78 -9.21 -11.51
CA TRP A 802 10.75 -8.56 -10.20
C TRP A 802 11.38 -7.16 -10.23
N GLU A 803 12.55 -6.99 -10.84
CA GLU A 803 13.21 -5.68 -10.96
C GLU A 803 12.34 -4.69 -11.75
N ALA A 804 11.66 -5.14 -12.80
CA ALA A 804 10.73 -4.30 -13.55
C ALA A 804 9.52 -3.87 -12.69
N ALA A 805 8.93 -4.78 -11.91
CA ALA A 805 7.86 -4.45 -10.97
C ALA A 805 8.33 -3.41 -9.94
N CYS A 806 9.47 -3.63 -9.28
CA CYS A 806 10.05 -2.69 -8.32
C CYS A 806 10.35 -1.32 -8.96
N LYS A 807 10.77 -1.30 -10.23
CA LYS A 807 11.09 -0.04 -10.90
C LYS A 807 9.85 0.80 -11.18
N LEU A 808 8.73 0.19 -11.57
CA LEU A 808 7.47 0.91 -11.75
C LEU A 808 6.99 1.53 -10.44
N ILE A 809 7.11 0.82 -9.31
CA ILE A 809 6.81 1.36 -7.98
C ILE A 809 7.62 2.64 -7.71
N LYS A 810 8.93 2.63 -7.98
CA LYS A 810 9.80 3.81 -7.82
C LYS A 810 9.40 5.01 -8.68
N PHE A 811 8.75 4.79 -9.83
CA PHE A 811 8.20 5.89 -10.62
C PHE A 811 6.87 6.41 -10.06
N ARG A 812 6.04 5.52 -9.50
CA ARG A 812 4.80 5.90 -8.80
C ARG A 812 5.06 6.66 -7.50
N GLU A 813 6.09 6.29 -6.74
CA GLU A 813 6.51 6.97 -5.51
C GLU A 813 6.82 8.46 -5.71
N LYS A 814 7.27 8.83 -6.92
CA LYS A 814 7.56 10.22 -7.28
C LYS A 814 6.31 11.06 -7.57
N GLN A 815 5.16 10.41 -7.73
CA GLN A 815 3.92 11.08 -8.09
C GLN A 815 3.22 11.68 -6.86
N LYS A 816 2.66 12.90 -7.03
CA LYS A 816 1.96 13.61 -5.95
C LYS A 816 0.83 12.76 -5.35
N GLY A 817 0.88 12.58 -4.03
CA GLY A 817 -0.19 11.95 -3.27
C GLY A 817 -0.29 10.44 -3.47
N PHE A 818 0.77 9.79 -3.97
CA PHE A 818 0.91 8.34 -3.96
C PHE A 818 0.92 7.82 -2.53
N VAL A 819 0.21 6.71 -2.31
CA VAL A 819 -0.01 6.14 -0.96
C VAL A 819 0.40 4.68 -0.85
N GLY A 820 0.71 4.03 -1.98
CA GLY A 820 0.99 2.60 -2.07
C GLY A 820 0.42 1.99 -3.34
N LEU A 821 0.56 0.67 -3.49
CA LEU A 821 -0.07 -0.07 -4.58
C LEU A 821 -1.54 -0.33 -4.28
N ALA A 822 -2.38 -0.37 -5.31
CA ALA A 822 -3.79 -0.71 -5.21
C ALA A 822 -4.06 -2.22 -5.35
N CYS A 823 -3.07 -2.99 -5.84
CA CYS A 823 -3.09 -4.44 -5.98
C CYS A 823 -1.66 -5.00 -6.12
N GLU A 824 -1.51 -6.33 -6.02
CA GLU A 824 -0.26 -7.00 -6.39
C GLU A 824 0.09 -6.69 -7.86
N THR A 825 1.38 -6.44 -8.13
CA THR A 825 1.85 -6.18 -9.49
C THR A 825 2.12 -7.48 -10.23
N VAL A 826 1.40 -7.72 -11.32
CA VAL A 826 1.77 -8.72 -12.32
C VAL A 826 2.80 -8.09 -13.24
N SER A 827 3.98 -8.69 -13.30
CA SER A 827 5.05 -8.33 -14.22
C SER A 827 5.60 -9.65 -14.74
N ALA A 828 5.28 -9.99 -15.99
CA ALA A 828 5.39 -11.36 -16.47
C ALA A 828 5.73 -11.42 -17.97
N SER A 829 6.61 -12.34 -18.35
CA SER A 829 7.03 -12.60 -19.73
C SER A 829 6.98 -14.09 -20.05
N GLY A 830 6.65 -14.43 -21.30
CA GLY A 830 6.59 -15.82 -21.75
C GLY A 830 5.67 -16.70 -20.86
N PRO A 831 6.11 -17.89 -20.42
CA PRO A 831 5.30 -18.79 -19.58
C PRO A 831 4.73 -18.15 -18.30
N SER A 832 5.44 -17.20 -17.68
CA SER A 832 4.96 -16.50 -16.48
C SER A 832 3.66 -15.74 -16.75
N ALA A 833 3.49 -15.21 -17.97
CA ALA A 833 2.34 -14.39 -18.34
C ALA A 833 1.03 -15.19 -18.50
N VAL A 834 1.12 -16.52 -18.59
CA VAL A 834 -0.04 -17.43 -18.66
C VAL A 834 -0.61 -17.70 -17.28
N ILE A 835 0.21 -17.59 -16.24
CA ILE A 835 -0.21 -17.83 -14.86
C ILE A 835 -1.09 -16.66 -14.41
N PRO A 836 -2.41 -16.87 -14.19
CA PRO A 836 -3.27 -15.77 -13.80
C PRO A 836 -2.82 -15.22 -12.44
N ARG A 837 -2.79 -13.90 -12.29
CA ARG A 837 -2.29 -13.21 -11.08
C ARG A 837 -0.88 -13.63 -10.65
N TYR A 838 0.00 -13.94 -11.62
CA TYR A 838 1.42 -14.11 -11.36
C TYR A 838 2.00 -12.88 -10.66
N THR A 839 2.72 -13.09 -9.55
CA THR A 839 3.45 -12.02 -8.86
C THR A 839 4.91 -12.45 -8.78
N PRO A 840 5.84 -11.70 -9.41
CA PRO A 840 7.24 -12.08 -9.40
C PRO A 840 7.85 -11.95 -8.01
N MET A 841 8.69 -12.91 -7.62
CA MET A 841 9.48 -12.87 -6.39
C MET A 841 10.96 -12.74 -6.72
N LYS A 842 11.73 -12.14 -5.82
CA LYS A 842 13.14 -11.77 -6.09
C LYS A 842 14.04 -12.92 -6.54
N HIS A 843 13.84 -14.13 -6.01
CA HIS A 843 14.69 -15.30 -6.28
C HIS A 843 14.16 -16.20 -7.40
N SER A 844 12.86 -16.15 -7.72
CA SER A 844 12.20 -17.02 -8.71
C SER A 844 11.75 -16.29 -9.97
N ALA A 845 11.81 -14.96 -9.99
CA ALA A 845 11.45 -14.14 -11.14
C ALA A 845 12.35 -14.45 -12.33
N ARG A 846 11.74 -14.61 -13.51
CA ARG A 846 12.48 -14.86 -14.75
C ARG A 846 13.03 -13.55 -15.29
N MET A 847 14.05 -13.65 -16.13
CA MET A 847 14.50 -12.51 -16.93
C MET A 847 13.45 -12.21 -18.00
N ILE A 848 13.19 -10.93 -18.26
CA ILE A 848 12.24 -10.49 -19.28
C ILE A 848 12.78 -10.92 -20.65
N ASP A 849 12.05 -11.82 -21.28
CA ASP A 849 12.33 -12.26 -22.63
C ASP A 849 11.90 -11.19 -23.65
N ARG A 850 12.74 -10.96 -24.66
CA ARG A 850 12.53 -9.96 -25.70
C ARG A 850 11.68 -10.51 -26.87
N GLU A 851 11.62 -11.82 -27.03
CA GLU A 851 10.89 -12.48 -28.13
C GLU A 851 9.44 -12.84 -27.77
N THR A 852 9.10 -12.81 -26.48
CA THR A 852 7.73 -13.02 -26.00
C THR A 852 7.09 -11.72 -25.48
N PRO A 853 5.74 -11.62 -25.50
CA PRO A 853 5.03 -10.53 -24.86
C PRO A 853 5.34 -10.43 -23.37
N TYR A 854 5.51 -9.19 -22.89
CA TYR A 854 5.65 -8.82 -21.49
C TYR A 854 4.38 -8.10 -21.01
N ILE A 855 3.69 -8.69 -20.04
CA ILE A 855 2.51 -8.10 -19.37
C ILE A 855 2.98 -7.36 -18.13
N ASN A 856 2.53 -6.11 -17.98
CA ASN A 856 2.48 -5.44 -16.69
C ASN A 856 1.03 -5.10 -16.35
N ALA A 857 0.46 -5.76 -15.34
CA ALA A 857 -0.86 -5.47 -14.76
C ALA A 857 -0.65 -4.94 -13.34
N SER A 858 -0.91 -3.65 -13.12
CA SER A 858 -0.63 -3.02 -11.84
C SER A 858 -1.42 -1.75 -11.60
N GLY A 859 -1.47 -1.30 -10.35
CA GLY A 859 -2.23 -0.13 -9.95
C GLY A 859 -1.57 0.67 -8.84
N GLY A 860 -1.46 1.99 -9.01
CA GLY A 860 -1.09 2.91 -7.92
C GLY A 860 -2.34 3.36 -7.15
N ALA A 861 -2.24 3.42 -5.83
CA ALA A 861 -3.21 4.08 -4.98
C ALA A 861 -2.73 5.50 -4.66
N TYR A 862 -3.63 6.46 -4.80
CA TYR A 862 -3.40 7.89 -4.53
C TYR A 862 -4.51 8.38 -3.60
N LYS A 863 -4.24 9.42 -2.80
CA LYS A 863 -5.29 10.02 -1.93
C LYS A 863 -6.56 10.40 -2.70
N VAL A 864 -6.40 10.76 -3.98
CA VAL A 864 -7.48 11.17 -4.89
C VAL A 864 -8.18 10.00 -5.61
N GLY A 865 -7.65 8.77 -5.56
CA GLY A 865 -8.20 7.65 -6.31
C GLY A 865 -7.25 6.45 -6.40
N SER A 866 -7.81 5.27 -6.71
CA SER A 866 -7.03 4.06 -6.98
C SER A 866 -7.01 3.79 -8.49
N CYS A 867 -5.87 3.37 -9.03
CA CYS A 867 -5.72 3.04 -10.44
C CYS A 867 -5.60 1.52 -10.63
N SER A 868 -6.06 1.03 -11.79
CA SER A 868 -5.75 -0.30 -12.32
C SER A 868 -5.43 -0.15 -13.80
N THR A 869 -4.30 -0.67 -14.26
CA THR A 869 -3.88 -0.58 -15.66
C THR A 869 -3.02 -1.76 -16.05
N THR A 870 -3.37 -2.36 -17.18
CA THR A 870 -2.61 -3.45 -17.79
C THR A 870 -2.17 -3.06 -19.19
N ARG A 871 -0.87 -3.19 -19.46
CA ARG A 871 -0.31 -3.07 -20.80
C ARG A 871 0.56 -4.27 -21.09
N THR A 872 0.38 -4.81 -22.30
CA THR A 872 1.28 -5.80 -22.87
C THR A 872 2.20 -5.13 -23.88
N LEU A 873 3.50 -5.39 -23.77
CA LEU A 873 4.57 -4.84 -24.58
C LEU A 873 5.36 -5.98 -25.24
N HIS A 874 6.03 -5.68 -26.34
CA HIS A 874 7.01 -6.56 -26.97
C HIS A 874 8.31 -5.78 -27.22
N PHE A 875 9.47 -6.37 -26.95
CA PHE A 875 10.77 -5.70 -27.03
C PHE A 875 11.64 -6.16 -28.20
N GLY A 876 11.25 -7.21 -28.91
CA GLY A 876 11.90 -7.77 -30.10
C GLY A 876 10.98 -7.74 -31.32
N LYS A 877 10.93 -8.84 -32.08
CA LYS A 877 10.06 -9.00 -33.26
C LYS A 877 8.87 -9.91 -32.94
N PRO A 878 7.63 -9.40 -32.88
CA PRO A 878 6.48 -10.24 -32.57
C PRO A 878 6.16 -11.21 -33.71
N THR A 879 5.77 -12.44 -33.37
CA THR A 879 5.36 -13.47 -34.33
C THR A 879 3.99 -13.16 -34.96
N PRO A 880 3.63 -13.74 -36.12
CA PRO A 880 2.29 -13.59 -36.70
C PRO A 880 1.17 -13.89 -35.70
N ASP A 881 1.25 -15.02 -35.00
CA ASP A 881 0.25 -15.44 -34.00
C ASP A 881 0.12 -14.44 -32.84
N GLN A 882 1.25 -13.94 -32.33
CA GLN A 882 1.25 -12.91 -31.27
C GLN A 882 0.56 -11.64 -31.76
N ARG A 883 0.81 -11.24 -33.01
CA ARG A 883 0.19 -10.04 -33.60
C ARG A 883 -1.30 -10.21 -33.83
N GLU A 884 -1.74 -11.37 -34.30
CA GLU A 884 -3.15 -11.68 -34.51
C GLU A 884 -3.91 -11.68 -33.19
N ALA A 885 -3.40 -12.41 -32.17
CA ALA A 885 -4.00 -12.43 -30.84
C ALA A 885 -4.05 -11.03 -30.19
N TYR A 886 -2.95 -10.27 -30.25
CA TYR A 886 -2.92 -8.88 -29.75
C TYR A 886 -3.96 -8.01 -30.45
N THR A 887 -4.10 -8.17 -31.76
CA THR A 887 -5.04 -7.37 -32.55
C THR A 887 -6.48 -7.73 -32.21
N ARG A 888 -6.82 -9.01 -32.02
CA ARG A 888 -8.17 -9.41 -31.56
C ARG A 888 -8.51 -8.85 -30.18
N ILE A 889 -7.57 -8.93 -29.24
CA ILE A 889 -7.74 -8.31 -27.90
C ILE A 889 -7.97 -6.80 -28.04
N LEU A 890 -7.21 -6.13 -28.91
CA LEU A 890 -7.41 -4.70 -29.15
C LEU A 890 -8.78 -4.40 -29.76
N GLN A 891 -9.26 -5.19 -30.73
CA GLN A 891 -10.61 -5.03 -31.30
C GLN A 891 -11.69 -5.19 -30.24
N SER A 892 -11.58 -6.23 -29.41
CA SER A 892 -12.47 -6.44 -28.26
C SER A 892 -12.45 -5.26 -27.29
N HIS A 893 -11.26 -4.74 -26.99
CA HIS A 893 -11.09 -3.60 -26.09
C HIS A 893 -11.72 -2.34 -26.64
N ILE A 894 -11.58 -2.09 -27.95
CA ILE A 894 -12.20 -0.96 -28.65
C ILE A 894 -13.73 -1.12 -28.68
N ALA A 895 -14.24 -2.33 -28.88
CA ALA A 895 -15.68 -2.60 -28.92
C ALA A 895 -16.36 -2.21 -27.61
N ILE A 896 -15.76 -2.53 -26.46
CA ILE A 896 -16.26 -2.09 -25.16
C ILE A 896 -16.10 -0.57 -24.99
N ASP A 897 -14.95 0.00 -25.34
CA ASP A 897 -14.69 1.43 -25.14
C ASP A 897 -15.65 2.33 -25.94
N ASN A 898 -16.06 1.89 -27.13
CA ASN A 898 -17.00 2.59 -28.01
C ASN A 898 -18.48 2.19 -27.79
N ALA A 899 -18.77 1.31 -26.83
CA ALA A 899 -20.13 0.83 -26.63
C ALA A 899 -21.06 1.97 -26.20
N VAL A 900 -22.20 2.07 -26.89
CA VAL A 900 -23.34 2.90 -26.51
C VAL A 900 -24.53 1.97 -26.34
N PHE A 901 -25.19 2.05 -25.20
CA PHE A 901 -26.21 1.08 -24.79
C PHE A 901 -27.36 1.76 -24.03
N PRO A 902 -28.58 1.19 -24.05
CA PRO A 902 -29.70 1.72 -23.28
C PRO A 902 -29.45 1.66 -21.77
N ASP A 903 -30.01 2.62 -21.04
CA ASP A 903 -30.13 2.50 -19.58
C ASP A 903 -30.88 1.19 -19.22
N GLY A 904 -30.46 0.53 -18.14
CA GLY A 904 -30.93 -0.80 -17.77
C GLY A 904 -30.06 -1.96 -18.26
N THR A 905 -29.11 -1.72 -19.18
CA THR A 905 -28.19 -2.76 -19.67
C THR A 905 -27.22 -3.21 -18.57
N SER A 906 -27.04 -4.52 -18.40
CA SER A 906 -26.12 -5.08 -17.40
C SER A 906 -24.72 -5.32 -17.93
N GLY A 907 -23.74 -5.41 -17.02
CA GLY A 907 -22.36 -5.75 -17.38
C GLY A 907 -22.25 -7.11 -18.07
N HIS A 908 -23.08 -8.08 -17.67
CA HIS A 908 -23.15 -9.40 -18.31
C HIS A 908 -23.55 -9.34 -19.79
N GLN A 909 -24.45 -8.43 -20.16
CA GLN A 909 -24.85 -8.26 -21.57
C GLN A 909 -23.70 -7.69 -22.42
N LEU A 910 -22.86 -6.81 -21.84
CA LEU A 910 -21.71 -6.23 -22.54
C LEU A 910 -20.54 -7.23 -22.71
N ASP A 911 -20.43 -8.26 -21.87
CA ASP A 911 -19.36 -9.26 -21.92
C ASP A 911 -19.23 -9.94 -23.29
N THR A 912 -20.36 -10.17 -23.96
CA THR A 912 -20.39 -10.78 -25.31
C THR A 912 -19.70 -9.91 -26.36
N LEU A 913 -19.77 -8.57 -26.23
CA LEU A 913 -19.12 -7.64 -27.15
C LEU A 913 -17.60 -7.79 -27.12
N ALA A 914 -17.02 -8.00 -25.93
CA ALA A 914 -15.59 -8.25 -25.79
C ALA A 914 -15.19 -9.62 -26.34
N LYS A 915 -16.03 -10.65 -26.19
CA LYS A 915 -15.66 -12.00 -26.64
C LYS A 915 -15.80 -12.23 -28.14
N THR A 916 -16.69 -11.48 -28.80
CA THR A 916 -17.01 -11.68 -30.22
C THR A 916 -15.81 -11.63 -31.16
N ALA A 917 -14.85 -10.70 -30.96
CA ALA A 917 -13.68 -10.62 -31.83
C ALA A 917 -12.70 -11.79 -31.62
N LEU A 918 -12.58 -12.30 -30.40
CA LEU A 918 -11.75 -13.46 -30.08
C LEU A 918 -12.35 -14.76 -30.64
N TRP A 919 -13.66 -14.94 -30.52
CA TRP A 919 -14.36 -16.12 -31.01
C TRP A 919 -14.26 -16.33 -32.52
N LYS A 920 -14.07 -15.25 -33.30
CA LYS A 920 -13.85 -15.34 -34.76
C LYS A 920 -12.64 -16.21 -35.13
N ASP A 921 -11.64 -16.28 -34.24
CA ASP A 921 -10.44 -17.08 -34.43
C ASP A 921 -10.37 -18.26 -33.43
N GLY A 922 -11.50 -18.61 -32.80
CA GLY A 922 -11.56 -19.67 -31.79
C GLY A 922 -10.82 -19.36 -30.48
N LEU A 923 -10.48 -18.09 -30.23
CA LEU A 923 -9.81 -17.64 -29.00
C LEU A 923 -10.84 -17.31 -27.91
N SER A 924 -10.48 -17.50 -26.65
CA SER A 924 -11.31 -17.13 -25.49
C SER A 924 -10.45 -16.90 -24.25
N TYR A 925 -11.05 -16.34 -23.20
CA TYR A 925 -10.46 -16.20 -21.87
C TYR A 925 -11.48 -16.51 -20.79
N SER A 926 -11.00 -17.02 -19.65
CA SER A 926 -11.81 -17.52 -18.53
C SER A 926 -12.11 -16.45 -17.47
N LEU A 927 -11.56 -15.24 -17.60
CA LEU A 927 -11.81 -14.12 -16.69
C LEU A 927 -13.02 -13.29 -17.18
N GLY A 928 -13.68 -12.56 -16.27
CA GLY A 928 -14.69 -11.57 -16.66
C GLY A 928 -14.06 -10.40 -17.42
N THR A 929 -14.78 -9.85 -18.41
CA THR A 929 -14.36 -8.68 -19.21
C THR A 929 -14.12 -7.43 -18.39
N GLY A 930 -14.83 -7.28 -17.27
CA GLY A 930 -14.79 -6.06 -16.48
C GLY A 930 -15.28 -6.24 -15.07
N TYR A 931 -14.71 -5.47 -14.16
CA TYR A 931 -15.07 -5.45 -12.75
C TYR A 931 -15.35 -4.02 -12.31
N GLU A 932 -16.11 -3.87 -11.24
CA GLU A 932 -16.30 -2.57 -10.63
C GLU A 932 -15.00 -2.12 -9.92
N SER A 933 -14.79 -0.82 -9.77
CA SER A 933 -13.64 -0.27 -9.05
C SER A 933 -14.08 0.83 -8.07
N GLY A 934 -13.35 0.96 -6.97
CA GLY A 934 -13.63 1.95 -5.93
C GLY A 934 -12.79 3.23 -6.07
N SER A 935 -13.28 4.34 -5.49
CA SER A 935 -12.51 5.59 -5.39
C SER A 935 -11.70 5.61 -4.10
N PHE A 936 -10.36 5.56 -4.23
CA PHE A 936 -9.43 5.37 -3.11
C PHE A 936 -9.91 4.25 -2.16
N SER A 937 -10.13 3.10 -2.77
CA SER A 937 -10.74 1.89 -2.23
C SER A 937 -10.17 0.68 -2.99
N THR A 938 -10.78 -0.51 -2.88
CA THR A 938 -10.41 -1.72 -3.61
C THR A 938 -10.28 -1.45 -5.11
N ALA A 939 -9.15 -1.85 -5.71
CA ALA A 939 -8.93 -1.71 -7.16
C ALA A 939 -9.96 -2.50 -7.99
N ARG A 940 -10.47 -3.60 -7.42
CA ARG A 940 -11.45 -4.49 -8.03
C ARG A 940 -12.52 -4.84 -7.01
N ASP A 941 -13.75 -4.40 -7.25
CA ASP A 941 -14.95 -4.77 -6.51
C ASP A 941 -15.77 -5.74 -7.37
N TRP A 942 -16.20 -6.85 -6.76
CA TRP A 942 -16.78 -7.98 -7.49
C TRP A 942 -18.30 -7.88 -7.65
N GLY A 943 -18.92 -6.84 -7.10
CA GLY A 943 -20.38 -6.71 -7.04
C GLY A 943 -21.08 -6.42 -8.36
N ARG A 944 -20.60 -5.46 -9.17
CA ARG A 944 -21.31 -4.97 -10.38
C ARG A 944 -20.45 -4.96 -11.65
N GLY A 945 -19.66 -6.01 -11.84
CA GLY A 945 -18.86 -6.23 -13.06
C GLY A 945 -19.61 -6.96 -14.19
N SER A 946 -18.85 -7.49 -15.15
CA SER A 946 -19.34 -8.27 -16.30
C SER A 946 -20.02 -9.60 -15.93
N ASN A 947 -19.96 -10.01 -14.66
CA ASN A 947 -20.61 -11.22 -14.18
C ASN A 947 -21.93 -10.93 -13.44
N SER A 948 -22.34 -9.66 -13.39
CA SER A 948 -23.55 -9.22 -12.70
C SER A 948 -24.68 -8.96 -13.69
N SER A 949 -25.88 -9.44 -13.35
CA SER A 949 -27.12 -9.09 -14.05
C SER A 949 -27.62 -7.69 -13.68
N ALA A 950 -27.02 -7.04 -12.68
CA ALA A 950 -27.42 -5.71 -12.25
C ALA A 950 -27.14 -4.68 -13.36
N PRO A 951 -28.07 -3.74 -13.61
CA PRO A 951 -27.87 -2.65 -14.56
C PRO A 951 -26.64 -1.78 -14.23
N LEU A 952 -25.96 -1.33 -15.29
CA LEU A 952 -24.95 -0.29 -15.21
C LEU A 952 -25.61 1.09 -15.12
N GLU A 953 -25.07 1.96 -14.26
CA GLU A 953 -25.62 3.30 -14.01
C GLU A 953 -24.53 4.37 -14.19
N ALA A 954 -24.93 5.58 -14.59
CA ALA A 954 -24.02 6.70 -14.74
C ALA A 954 -23.25 7.01 -13.44
N GLY A 955 -21.95 7.26 -13.56
CA GLY A 955 -21.03 7.46 -12.44
C GLY A 955 -20.41 6.18 -11.88
N GLN A 956 -20.81 4.99 -12.35
CA GLN A 956 -20.13 3.74 -12.01
C GLN A 956 -18.78 3.62 -12.73
N LEU A 957 -17.82 2.97 -12.07
CA LEU A 957 -16.56 2.58 -12.69
C LEU A 957 -16.65 1.16 -13.24
N PHE A 958 -16.08 0.94 -14.42
CA PHE A 958 -16.04 -0.35 -15.09
C PHE A 958 -14.65 -0.58 -15.66
N THR A 959 -13.96 -1.67 -15.30
CA THR A 959 -12.72 -2.05 -15.98
C THR A 959 -13.03 -2.73 -17.31
N ASN A 960 -12.20 -2.49 -18.31
CA ASN A 960 -12.23 -3.13 -19.62
C ASN A 960 -10.93 -3.93 -19.76
N GLU A 961 -10.94 -5.14 -19.21
CA GLU A 961 -9.80 -6.02 -18.96
C GLU A 961 -9.90 -7.29 -19.81
N ILE A 962 -9.35 -7.24 -21.03
CA ILE A 962 -9.46 -8.34 -22.00
C ILE A 962 -8.08 -8.95 -22.20
N GLY A 963 -8.04 -10.28 -22.26
CA GLY A 963 -6.79 -10.99 -22.48
C GLY A 963 -6.96 -12.33 -23.20
N PHE A 964 -5.83 -12.93 -23.51
CA PHE A 964 -5.70 -14.29 -24.03
C PHE A 964 -4.40 -14.89 -23.49
N TYR A 965 -4.45 -16.14 -23.06
CA TYR A 965 -3.34 -16.83 -22.42
C TYR A 965 -3.09 -18.15 -23.13
N LEU A 966 -1.96 -18.25 -23.83
CA LEU A 966 -1.58 -19.47 -24.55
C LEU A 966 -0.71 -20.35 -23.64
N THR A 967 -1.28 -21.45 -23.15
CA THR A 967 -0.68 -22.34 -22.15
C THR A 967 0.78 -22.69 -22.45
N GLY A 968 1.66 -22.47 -21.46
CA GLY A 968 3.09 -22.78 -21.55
C GLY A 968 3.91 -21.89 -22.49
N LYS A 969 3.31 -20.89 -23.16
CA LYS A 969 3.99 -20.04 -24.14
C LYS A 969 4.02 -18.57 -23.75
N TRP A 970 2.90 -17.86 -23.83
CA TRP A 970 2.81 -16.42 -23.57
C TRP A 970 1.37 -15.98 -23.31
N GLY A 971 1.21 -14.82 -22.67
CA GLY A 971 -0.09 -14.19 -22.44
C GLY A 971 -0.11 -12.76 -22.99
N ILE A 972 -1.30 -12.26 -23.28
CA ILE A 972 -1.54 -10.86 -23.67
C ILE A 972 -2.78 -10.37 -22.93
N GLN A 973 -2.69 -9.16 -22.39
CA GLN A 973 -3.81 -8.49 -21.72
C GLN A 973 -3.74 -6.96 -21.95
N ILE A 974 -4.91 -6.34 -22.14
CA ILE A 974 -5.09 -4.89 -22.19
C ILE A 974 -6.21 -4.52 -21.24
N GLU A 975 -5.91 -3.62 -20.29
CA GLU A 975 -6.88 -3.14 -19.32
C GLU A 975 -6.91 -1.61 -19.28
N SER A 976 -8.12 -1.06 -19.28
CA SER A 976 -8.37 0.34 -18.99
C SER A 976 -9.58 0.48 -18.06
N THR A 977 -9.62 1.51 -17.23
CA THR A 977 -10.77 1.82 -16.38
C THR A 977 -11.62 2.90 -17.04
N LEU A 978 -12.93 2.65 -17.07
CA LEU A 978 -13.96 3.46 -17.71
C LEU A 978 -14.95 3.98 -16.66
N VAL A 979 -15.57 5.12 -16.94
CA VAL A 979 -16.72 5.67 -16.21
C VAL A 979 -17.94 5.55 -17.09
N VAL A 980 -19.03 5.00 -16.56
CA VAL A 980 -20.32 5.02 -17.26
C VAL A 980 -20.86 6.45 -17.27
N LYS A 981 -21.24 6.96 -18.44
CA LYS A 981 -21.80 8.30 -18.63
C LYS A 981 -23.06 8.26 -19.46
N SER A 982 -23.98 9.17 -19.17
CA SER A 982 -25.10 9.47 -20.05
C SER A 982 -24.59 10.10 -21.35
N ILE A 983 -25.12 9.64 -22.48
CA ILE A 983 -24.78 10.11 -23.82
C ILE A 983 -26.04 10.66 -24.47
N LEU A 984 -25.92 11.85 -25.06
CA LEU A 984 -26.96 12.44 -25.91
C LEU A 984 -26.69 12.03 -27.36
N MET A 985 -27.63 11.30 -27.95
CA MET A 985 -27.59 10.91 -29.36
C MET A 985 -28.69 11.62 -30.16
N LYS A 986 -28.55 11.58 -31.49
CA LYS A 986 -29.51 12.21 -32.42
C LYS A 986 -30.95 11.67 -32.29
N HIS A 987 -31.09 10.42 -31.86
CA HIS A 987 -32.36 9.76 -31.61
C HIS A 987 -32.34 9.20 -30.18
N ASP A 988 -33.42 9.45 -29.43
CA ASP A 988 -33.65 8.83 -28.13
C ASP A 988 -34.61 7.66 -28.32
N TYR A 989 -34.18 6.45 -27.98
CA TYR A 989 -35.02 5.27 -28.10
C TYR A 989 -35.99 5.22 -26.92
N ASN A 990 -37.25 5.54 -27.18
CA ASN A 990 -38.36 5.50 -26.21
C ASN A 990 -38.17 6.38 -24.96
N GLY A 991 -37.26 7.36 -24.97
CA GLY A 991 -37.04 8.23 -23.81
C GLY A 991 -36.26 7.58 -22.66
N ASN A 992 -35.70 6.38 -22.88
CA ASN A 992 -35.02 5.61 -21.83
C ASN A 992 -33.57 6.07 -21.58
N GLY A 993 -33.07 7.05 -22.32
CA GLY A 993 -31.69 7.53 -22.21
C GLY A 993 -30.67 6.50 -22.70
N LEU A 994 -29.50 7.00 -23.10
CA LEU A 994 -28.38 6.17 -23.53
C LEU A 994 -27.19 6.38 -22.60
N LEU A 995 -26.45 5.31 -22.39
CA LEU A 995 -25.20 5.27 -21.64
C LEU A 995 -24.05 4.91 -22.58
N GLY A 996 -22.85 5.24 -22.18
CA GLY A 996 -21.61 4.72 -22.73
C GLY A 996 -20.45 5.05 -21.81
N PHE A 997 -19.22 5.07 -22.34
CA PHE A 997 -18.03 5.11 -21.50
C PHE A 997 -17.15 6.36 -21.70
N GLU A 998 -16.58 6.85 -20.61
CA GLU A 998 -15.41 7.72 -20.60
C GLU A 998 -14.21 6.96 -20.05
N ARG A 999 -13.13 6.86 -20.82
CA ARG A 999 -11.87 6.27 -20.38
C ARG A 999 -11.09 7.19 -19.44
N LEU A 1000 -10.72 6.65 -18.27
CA LEU A 1000 -9.81 7.30 -17.32
C LEU A 1000 -8.34 6.94 -17.57
N THR A 1001 -8.06 5.67 -17.91
CA THR A 1001 -6.68 5.20 -18.10
C THR A 1001 -5.96 5.97 -19.21
N CYS A 1002 -4.90 6.69 -18.82
CA CYS A 1002 -4.07 7.48 -19.72
C CYS A 1002 -2.69 6.82 -19.89
N VAL A 1003 -2.65 5.69 -20.60
CA VAL A 1003 -1.40 5.00 -20.97
C VAL A 1003 -1.49 4.58 -22.44
N PRO A 1004 -0.50 4.90 -23.29
CA PRO A 1004 -0.51 4.50 -24.69
C PRO A 1004 -0.51 2.98 -24.83
N ILE A 1005 -1.15 2.48 -25.89
CA ILE A 1005 -1.16 1.07 -26.28
C ILE A 1005 -0.11 0.88 -27.38
N GLN A 1006 0.73 -0.16 -27.27
CA GLN A 1006 1.89 -0.33 -28.14
C GLN A 1006 1.48 -0.68 -29.58
N THR A 1007 1.95 0.06 -30.58
CA THR A 1007 1.48 -0.11 -31.96
C THR A 1007 2.11 -1.29 -32.71
N ARG A 1008 3.28 -1.76 -32.28
CA ARG A 1008 4.10 -2.74 -33.03
C ARG A 1008 3.50 -4.14 -33.13
N MET A 1009 2.74 -4.57 -32.11
CA MET A 1009 2.09 -5.88 -32.11
C MET A 1009 0.80 -5.88 -32.94
N VAL A 1010 0.32 -4.72 -33.38
CA VAL A 1010 -0.94 -4.64 -34.12
C VAL A 1010 -0.74 -5.05 -35.58
N LYS A 1011 -1.64 -5.87 -36.12
CA LYS A 1011 -1.73 -6.21 -37.54
C LYS A 1011 -2.73 -5.27 -38.19
N GLU A 1012 -2.23 -4.19 -38.78
CA GLU A 1012 -3.06 -3.09 -39.28
C GLU A 1012 -4.19 -3.54 -40.23
N ALA A 1013 -3.92 -4.53 -41.09
CA ALA A 1013 -4.88 -5.06 -42.05
C ALA A 1013 -6.13 -5.70 -41.41
N MET A 1014 -6.08 -6.08 -40.12
CA MET A 1014 -7.23 -6.62 -39.40
C MET A 1014 -8.13 -5.53 -38.81
N LEU A 1015 -7.66 -4.29 -38.72
CA LEU A 1015 -8.41 -3.19 -38.13
C LEU A 1015 -9.29 -2.49 -39.18
N THR A 1016 -10.52 -2.20 -38.79
CA THR A 1016 -11.41 -1.31 -39.52
C THR A 1016 -10.90 0.14 -39.47
N ASN A 1017 -11.36 0.99 -40.39
CA ASN A 1017 -10.98 2.41 -40.39
C ASN A 1017 -11.38 3.13 -39.09
N GLY A 1018 -12.50 2.75 -38.48
CA GLY A 1018 -12.94 3.26 -37.18
C GLY A 1018 -11.96 2.87 -36.06
N GLU A 1019 -11.58 1.59 -35.98
CA GLU A 1019 -10.61 1.10 -34.99
C GLU A 1019 -9.23 1.74 -35.16
N LYS A 1020 -8.76 1.92 -36.41
CA LYS A 1020 -7.49 2.64 -36.69
C LYS A 1020 -7.54 4.08 -36.20
N SER A 1021 -8.65 4.77 -36.46
CA SER A 1021 -8.85 6.16 -36.05
C SER A 1021 -8.91 6.30 -34.54
N TRP A 1022 -9.67 5.42 -33.87
CA TRP A 1022 -9.73 5.35 -32.42
C TRP A 1022 -8.35 5.11 -31.81
N PHE A 1023 -7.58 4.16 -32.37
CA PHE A 1023 -6.28 3.80 -31.80
C PHE A 1023 -5.27 4.94 -31.89
N LYS A 1024 -5.20 5.61 -33.04
CA LYS A 1024 -4.38 6.83 -33.21
C LYS A 1024 -4.83 7.94 -32.27
N ALA A 1025 -6.14 8.18 -32.17
CA ALA A 1025 -6.70 9.20 -31.29
C ALA A 1025 -6.39 8.93 -29.81
N HIS A 1026 -6.49 7.68 -29.35
CA HIS A 1026 -6.16 7.30 -27.97
C HIS A 1026 -4.69 7.58 -27.65
N ASN A 1027 -3.76 7.12 -28.50
CA ASN A 1027 -2.34 7.33 -28.26
C ASN A 1027 -1.95 8.82 -28.36
N GLN A 1028 -2.57 9.58 -29.28
CA GLN A 1028 -2.37 11.03 -29.37
C GLN A 1028 -2.90 11.75 -28.13
N LYS A 1029 -4.10 11.39 -27.66
CA LYS A 1029 -4.66 11.95 -26.41
C LYS A 1029 -3.76 11.67 -25.20
N CYS A 1030 -3.15 10.47 -25.13
CA CYS A 1030 -2.16 10.18 -24.10
C CYS A 1030 -0.92 11.08 -24.22
N LEU A 1031 -0.43 11.34 -25.43
CA LEU A 1031 0.66 12.28 -25.65
C LEU A 1031 0.31 13.70 -25.18
N ASP A 1032 -0.86 14.20 -25.58
CA ASP A 1032 -1.28 15.57 -25.28
C ASP A 1032 -1.46 15.78 -23.77
N ILE A 1033 -2.10 14.81 -23.09
CA ILE A 1033 -2.36 14.88 -21.64
C ILE A 1033 -1.09 14.69 -20.81
N LEU A 1034 -0.22 13.74 -21.18
CA LEU A 1034 0.94 13.38 -20.35
C LEU A 1034 2.19 14.23 -20.64
N SER A 1035 2.29 14.89 -21.80
CA SER A 1035 3.47 15.70 -22.14
C SER A 1035 3.83 16.73 -21.07
N PRO A 1036 2.88 17.52 -20.52
CA PRO A 1036 3.17 18.48 -19.44
C PRO A 1036 3.70 17.82 -18.16
N HIS A 1037 3.30 16.58 -17.89
CA HIS A 1037 3.73 15.82 -16.71
C HIS A 1037 5.11 15.15 -16.88
N LEU A 1038 5.69 15.20 -18.09
CA LEU A 1038 6.95 14.56 -18.45
C LEU A 1038 8.02 15.54 -18.94
N GLU A 1039 7.81 16.85 -18.81
CA GLU A 1039 8.72 17.88 -19.34
C GLU A 1039 10.15 17.75 -18.79
N HIS A 1040 10.28 17.36 -17.52
CA HIS A 1040 11.55 17.16 -16.85
C HIS A 1040 12.21 15.80 -17.17
N ASP A 1041 11.49 14.87 -17.81
CA ASP A 1041 12.00 13.56 -18.25
C ASP A 1041 12.01 13.46 -19.78
N LYS A 1042 13.04 14.06 -20.38
CA LYS A 1042 13.23 14.10 -21.84
C LYS A 1042 13.23 12.71 -22.48
N VAL A 1043 13.65 11.67 -21.77
CA VAL A 1043 13.70 10.29 -22.28
C VAL A 1043 12.28 9.74 -22.39
N ALA A 1044 11.48 9.88 -21.33
CA ALA A 1044 10.08 9.47 -21.33
C ALA A 1044 9.25 10.24 -22.36
N LEU A 1045 9.44 11.57 -22.45
CA LEU A 1045 8.73 12.40 -23.42
C LEU A 1045 9.09 12.05 -24.87
N LYS A 1046 10.38 11.79 -25.17
CA LYS A 1046 10.82 11.34 -26.49
C LYS A 1046 10.21 9.98 -26.84
N TRP A 1047 10.17 9.06 -25.87
CA TRP A 1047 9.54 7.75 -26.03
C TRP A 1047 8.05 7.90 -26.36
N LEU A 1048 7.32 8.74 -25.62
CA LEU A 1048 5.88 8.94 -25.77
C LEU A 1048 5.53 9.56 -27.12
N ARG A 1049 6.24 10.62 -27.54
CA ARG A 1049 6.06 11.22 -28.87
C ARG A 1049 6.27 10.21 -29.99
N ARG A 1050 7.30 9.38 -29.85
CA ARG A 1050 7.61 8.33 -30.82
C ARG A 1050 6.53 7.25 -30.83
N GLU A 1051 6.01 6.81 -29.69
CA GLU A 1051 4.97 5.78 -29.65
C GLU A 1051 3.63 6.31 -30.21
N ALA A 1052 3.25 7.55 -29.88
CA ALA A 1052 2.04 8.17 -30.39
C ALA A 1052 2.09 8.48 -31.90
N GLY A 1053 3.26 8.90 -32.40
CA GLY A 1053 3.46 9.17 -33.82
C GLY A 1053 3.79 7.94 -34.69
N ARG A 1054 3.93 6.74 -34.10
CA ARG A 1054 4.33 5.54 -34.85
C ARG A 1054 3.18 5.03 -35.72
N ALA A 1055 3.50 4.65 -36.95
CA ALA A 1055 2.58 3.89 -37.80
C ALA A 1055 2.20 2.54 -37.15
N ILE A 1056 0.98 2.07 -37.43
CA ILE A 1056 0.43 0.85 -36.84
C ILE A 1056 1.18 -0.37 -37.41
N GLY A 1057 1.63 -1.28 -36.55
CA GLY A 1057 2.26 -2.53 -36.96
C GLY A 1057 3.69 -2.41 -37.52
N VAL A 1058 4.30 -1.23 -37.46
CA VAL A 1058 5.70 -1.02 -37.87
C VAL A 1058 6.64 -1.29 -36.69
N GLY A 1059 7.54 -2.27 -36.85
CA GLY A 1059 8.63 -2.56 -35.90
C GLY A 1059 9.88 -1.70 -36.16
N TRP A 1060 10.87 -1.76 -35.27
CA TRP A 1060 12.17 -1.10 -35.47
C TRP A 1060 12.84 -1.58 -36.78
N PRO A 1061 13.42 -0.70 -37.60
CA PRO A 1061 14.61 -1.07 -38.37
C PRO A 1061 15.77 -1.07 -37.37
N TRP A 1062 16.30 -2.24 -37.03
CA TRP A 1062 17.61 -2.28 -36.37
C TRP A 1062 18.63 -1.86 -37.43
N GLY A 1063 19.19 -0.65 -37.26
CA GLY A 1063 20.44 -0.23 -37.87
C GLY A 1063 21.57 -0.45 -36.87
#